data_AF-A0A7S4PP56-F1
#
_entry.id   AF-A0A7S4PP56-F1
#
_cell.length_a   1.000
_cell.length_b   1.000
_cell.length_c   1.000
_cell.angle_alpha   90.00
_cell.angle_beta   90.00
_cell.angle_gamma   90.00
#
_symmetry.space_group_name_H-M   'P 1'
#
loop_
_entity.id
_entity.type
_entity.pdbx_description
1 polymer ?
#
loop_
_entity_poly.entity_id
_entity_poly.type
_entity_poly.pdbx_seq_one_letter_code
_entity_poly.pdbx_strand_id
1 'polypeptide(L)'
;MWLLHAHTLGIPSSLLSPRVLLLLACLQAATACDKGVCHDYGNVPSLDKSSRPPNARVLGRETWTVLHTTAAYLPDRLSSSDADNFRNLVFSVTVLYPGEGRDLIAAIVQDATMKEEIEAMATAEDAQLVVWKLHNCVTAHLWRQKTLFPPLLDLQAAYFDLVPSRGLKQFRLKHLSGELRQTILRAIKTRWVIAGGLEVTRKHWNKQEVENLPPDRKMLGHAYWTYMHTVSVYLPERPTPHQLAAFRAIFDAIYHIFPCPVCRGHFHLFYHDPILQRELAAVDTKHGAIMFVWKLHNIVTTDGIRRGDWPHRKIFPQEKHLKFNLSQFSVPSPHSAQDQLRITSPCKGKHSSATCLSSRDGYEVIADVQARWQIEGGIDQPLEDSAPASCPPPTPSLKILRLDMYVMGKCPWCAKSMEKLADNITCDFQCSYRGKALEARMDFRIHMVGLNNGTYRHPWLKAIHGPSELVGERLELCARQHYPKNYQYLRFFKCMDKDVKKIPMMAPECAEEAEMDLNVLVGCANMEGERLVASSYAFSSYMGIGMTPTFVINGGKPIVGLPSNFSEELCFQLATTSVTLQQAREKDIESLYPPQDRTDEIVQETSVWTFVAFFAVFICIAPLACIIARLRRRRALAEERRALLRS
;
A
#
# COMPACT_ATOMS: atom_id res chain seq x y z
N MET A 1 17.58 -30.83 -35.00
CA MET A 1 16.21 -30.34 -35.25
C MET A 1 16.14 -28.90 -35.77
N TRP A 2 17.02 -27.96 -35.38
CA TRP A 2 17.01 -26.60 -35.96
C TRP A 2 17.63 -26.47 -37.37
N LEU A 3 18.52 -27.39 -37.77
CA LEU A 3 19.08 -27.44 -39.14
C LEU A 3 18.08 -27.97 -40.20
N LEU A 4 16.97 -28.60 -39.79
CA LEU A 4 15.92 -29.09 -40.69
C LEU A 4 14.82 -28.05 -40.99
N HIS A 5 14.78 -26.93 -40.24
CA HIS A 5 13.83 -25.82 -40.47
C HIS A 5 14.44 -24.64 -41.27
N ALA A 6 15.76 -24.63 -41.49
CA ALA A 6 16.42 -23.57 -42.27
C ALA A 6 16.34 -23.83 -43.79
N HIS A 7 16.22 -25.09 -44.22
CA HIS A 7 16.12 -25.45 -45.64
C HIS A 7 14.72 -25.18 -46.24
N THR A 8 13.67 -25.13 -45.43
CA THR A 8 12.30 -24.83 -45.86
C THR A 8 12.05 -23.32 -46.09
N LEU A 9 12.98 -22.45 -45.69
CA LEU A 9 12.85 -20.99 -45.80
C LEU A 9 13.84 -20.33 -46.78
N GLY A 10 14.62 -21.11 -47.53
CA GLY A 10 15.40 -20.60 -48.67
C GLY A 10 16.49 -19.57 -48.33
N ILE A 11 17.05 -19.59 -47.11
CA ILE A 11 18.11 -18.67 -46.70
C ILE A 11 19.48 -19.31 -47.02
N PRO A 12 20.34 -18.69 -47.85
CA PRO A 12 21.64 -19.26 -48.19
C PRO A 12 22.59 -19.28 -46.98
N SER A 13 23.31 -20.40 -46.83
CA SER A 13 24.19 -20.76 -45.71
C SER A 13 25.45 -19.89 -45.54
N SER A 14 25.58 -18.80 -46.31
CA SER A 14 26.76 -17.93 -46.37
C SER A 14 26.68 -16.68 -45.47
N LEU A 15 25.61 -16.50 -44.69
CA LEU A 15 25.40 -15.32 -43.84
C LEU A 15 25.53 -15.55 -42.32
N LEU A 16 25.85 -16.77 -41.87
CA LEU A 16 26.03 -17.06 -40.45
C LEU A 16 27.53 -17.00 -40.09
N SER A 17 28.03 -15.81 -39.74
CA SER A 17 29.41 -15.71 -39.22
C SER A 17 29.49 -16.25 -37.78
N PRO A 18 30.60 -16.92 -37.38
CA PRO A 18 30.80 -17.46 -36.03
C PRO A 18 30.70 -16.40 -34.91
N ARG A 19 30.87 -15.11 -35.24
CA ARG A 19 30.78 -14.00 -34.28
C ARG A 19 29.34 -13.72 -33.83
N VAL A 20 28.33 -14.05 -34.63
CA VAL A 20 26.91 -13.88 -34.24
C VAL A 20 26.47 -15.00 -33.28
N LEU A 21 27.00 -16.22 -33.47
CA LEU A 21 26.78 -17.34 -32.54
C LEU A 21 27.48 -17.14 -31.18
N LEU A 22 28.66 -16.48 -31.16
CA LEU A 22 29.36 -16.18 -29.89
C LEU A 22 28.68 -15.05 -29.09
N LEU A 23 28.08 -14.06 -29.76
CA LEU A 23 27.32 -12.98 -29.12
C LEU A 23 26.00 -13.47 -28.51
N LEU A 24 25.34 -14.46 -29.13
CA LEU A 24 24.15 -15.11 -28.57
C LEU A 24 24.48 -16.07 -27.41
N ALA A 25 25.66 -16.70 -27.41
CA ALA A 25 26.12 -17.54 -26.29
C ALA A 25 26.60 -16.73 -25.08
N CYS A 26 27.16 -15.53 -25.27
CA CYS A 26 27.56 -14.65 -24.15
C CYS A 26 26.38 -13.90 -23.48
N LEU A 27 25.21 -13.85 -24.12
CA LEU A 27 23.98 -13.28 -23.54
C LEU A 27 23.19 -14.27 -22.66
N GLN A 28 23.60 -15.53 -22.56
CA GLN A 28 22.95 -16.55 -21.71
C GLN A 28 23.78 -17.00 -20.49
N ALA A 29 24.96 -16.42 -20.25
CA ALA A 29 25.84 -16.82 -19.14
C ALA A 29 26.25 -15.69 -18.18
N ALA A 30 25.63 -14.51 -18.26
CA ALA A 30 25.84 -13.43 -17.30
C ALA A 30 24.63 -13.28 -16.37
N THR A 31 24.80 -13.80 -15.14
CA THR A 31 24.11 -13.45 -13.88
C THR A 31 22.58 -13.52 -13.87
N ALA A 32 22.07 -14.74 -13.68
CA ALA A 32 20.68 -15.07 -13.37
C ALA A 32 20.23 -14.77 -11.92
N CYS A 33 20.92 -13.89 -11.18
CA CYS A 33 20.38 -13.23 -9.98
C CYS A 33 21.13 -11.89 -9.82
N ASP A 34 20.72 -10.85 -10.53
CA ASP A 34 21.05 -9.49 -10.13
C ASP A 34 19.80 -8.84 -9.52
N LYS A 35 19.90 -8.57 -8.22
CA LYS A 35 19.09 -7.70 -7.37
C LYS A 35 17.59 -7.60 -7.70
N GLY A 36 16.80 -8.49 -7.08
CA GLY A 36 15.36 -8.29 -6.88
C GLY A 36 14.52 -9.56 -7.00
N VAL A 37 14.74 -10.37 -8.04
CA VAL A 37 13.81 -11.47 -8.39
C VAL A 37 14.00 -12.74 -7.54
N CYS A 38 15.17 -12.91 -6.91
CA CYS A 38 15.47 -14.11 -6.11
C CYS A 38 15.12 -13.95 -4.60
N HIS A 39 14.85 -12.72 -4.13
CA HIS A 39 14.51 -12.45 -2.72
C HIS A 39 13.01 -12.29 -2.47
N ASP A 40 12.21 -12.03 -3.50
CA ASP A 40 10.76 -11.81 -3.42
C ASP A 40 9.95 -12.87 -4.18
N TYR A 41 10.16 -14.15 -3.86
CA TYR A 41 9.26 -15.20 -4.32
C TYR A 41 7.94 -15.15 -3.56
N GLY A 42 7.06 -14.28 -4.03
CA GLY A 42 5.70 -14.11 -3.57
C GLY A 42 5.38 -12.64 -3.40
N ASN A 43 4.57 -12.11 -4.32
CA ASN A 43 3.79 -10.90 -4.07
C ASN A 43 3.30 -10.87 -2.62
N VAL A 44 3.44 -9.72 -1.95
CA VAL A 44 2.91 -9.48 -0.60
C VAL A 44 1.52 -10.12 -0.49
N PRO A 45 1.27 -11.01 0.49
CA PRO A 45 0.06 -11.82 0.59
C PRO A 45 -1.23 -11.06 0.28
N SER A 46 -2.19 -11.68 -0.41
CA SER A 46 -3.57 -11.20 -0.41
C SER A 46 -4.27 -11.66 0.88
N LEU A 47 -3.85 -11.10 2.01
CA LEU A 47 -4.86 -10.70 2.99
C LEU A 47 -5.83 -9.79 2.22
N ASP A 48 -7.13 -9.83 2.52
CA ASP A 48 -8.02 -8.80 1.99
C ASP A 48 -7.36 -7.46 2.31
N LYS A 49 -6.84 -6.77 1.29
CA LYS A 49 -5.96 -5.60 1.47
C LYS A 49 -6.66 -4.50 2.26
N SER A 50 -7.99 -4.58 2.38
CA SER A 50 -8.84 -3.72 3.20
C SER A 50 -8.77 -3.98 4.71
N SER A 51 -8.17 -5.08 5.17
CA SER A 51 -8.07 -5.45 6.59
C SER A 51 -6.74 -5.09 7.26
N ARG A 52 -5.76 -4.58 6.50
CA ARG A 52 -4.46 -4.18 7.05
C ARG A 52 -4.44 -2.70 7.43
N PRO A 53 -3.63 -2.31 8.43
CA PRO A 53 -3.28 -0.93 8.65
C PRO A 53 -2.78 -0.27 7.35
N PRO A 54 -3.21 0.98 7.05
CA PRO A 54 -2.72 1.70 5.90
C PRO A 54 -1.22 1.98 6.10
N ASN A 55 -0.41 1.68 5.09
CA ASN A 55 0.99 2.09 5.05
C ASN A 55 1.14 3.51 4.49
N ALA A 56 2.35 4.06 4.50
CA ALA A 56 2.61 5.43 4.05
C ALA A 56 2.12 5.68 2.61
N ARG A 57 2.24 4.68 1.73
CA ARG A 57 1.73 4.76 0.35
C ARG A 57 0.21 4.87 0.31
N VAL A 58 -0.50 4.04 1.06
CA VAL A 58 -1.97 4.07 1.13
C VAL A 58 -2.42 5.39 1.73
N LEU A 59 -1.90 5.78 2.90
CA LEU A 59 -2.28 7.03 3.55
C LEU A 59 -2.00 8.25 2.67
N GLY A 60 -0.82 8.30 2.02
CA GLY A 60 -0.47 9.36 1.08
C GLY A 60 -1.48 9.45 -0.07
N ARG A 61 -1.84 8.32 -0.70
CA ARG A 61 -2.85 8.28 -1.75
C ARG A 61 -4.21 8.78 -1.25
N GLU A 62 -4.69 8.27 -0.13
CA GLU A 62 -6.00 8.68 0.42
C GLU A 62 -5.99 10.18 0.81
N THR A 63 -4.90 10.69 1.36
CA THR A 63 -4.75 12.11 1.71
C THR A 63 -4.78 13.01 0.47
N TRP A 64 -4.10 12.62 -0.61
CA TRP A 64 -4.18 13.34 -1.88
C TRP A 64 -5.58 13.27 -2.49
N THR A 65 -6.25 12.13 -2.40
CA THR A 65 -7.66 11.99 -2.80
C THR A 65 -8.56 12.94 -2.04
N VAL A 66 -8.39 13.07 -0.71
CA VAL A 66 -9.11 14.04 0.12
C VAL A 66 -8.89 15.47 -0.37
N LEU A 67 -7.64 15.90 -0.51
CA LEU A 67 -7.32 17.30 -0.86
C LEU A 67 -7.74 17.66 -2.29
N HIS A 68 -7.39 16.85 -3.29
CA HIS A 68 -7.68 17.16 -4.70
C HIS A 68 -9.17 17.12 -4.99
N THR A 69 -9.90 16.12 -4.48
CA THR A 69 -11.35 16.03 -4.71
C THR A 69 -12.07 17.18 -4.02
N THR A 70 -11.68 17.54 -2.79
CA THR A 70 -12.26 18.72 -2.11
C THR A 70 -11.99 19.99 -2.90
N ALA A 71 -10.76 20.23 -3.35
CA ALA A 71 -10.46 21.39 -4.18
C ALA A 71 -11.28 21.45 -5.48
N ALA A 72 -11.50 20.30 -6.13
CA ALA A 72 -12.20 20.21 -7.41
C ALA A 72 -13.71 20.46 -7.33
N TYR A 73 -14.33 20.22 -6.15
CA TYR A 73 -15.77 20.33 -5.94
C TYR A 73 -16.17 21.55 -5.08
N LEU A 74 -15.23 22.43 -4.75
CA LEU A 74 -15.52 23.73 -4.16
C LEU A 74 -16.36 24.60 -5.12
N PRO A 75 -17.12 25.59 -4.60
CA PRO A 75 -17.82 26.55 -5.46
C PRO A 75 -16.83 27.41 -6.25
N ASP A 76 -17.22 27.84 -7.46
CA ASP A 76 -16.36 28.62 -8.36
C ASP A 76 -15.75 29.86 -7.68
N ARG A 77 -16.54 30.56 -6.86
CA ARG A 77 -16.08 31.60 -5.94
C ARG A 77 -16.24 31.12 -4.51
N LEU A 78 -15.18 31.24 -3.73
CA LEU A 78 -15.18 30.82 -2.34
C LEU A 78 -15.75 31.92 -1.46
N SER A 79 -16.67 31.56 -0.57
CA SER A 79 -16.96 32.42 0.59
C SER A 79 -15.76 32.40 1.56
N SER A 80 -15.70 33.36 2.49
CA SER A 80 -14.68 33.33 3.56
C SER A 80 -14.73 32.01 4.34
N SER A 81 -15.93 31.48 4.60
CA SER A 81 -16.11 30.19 5.27
C SER A 81 -15.56 29.02 4.46
N ASP A 82 -15.83 28.95 3.14
CA ASP A 82 -15.30 27.88 2.30
C ASP A 82 -13.76 27.91 2.26
N ALA A 83 -13.20 29.12 2.11
CA ALA A 83 -11.76 29.33 2.08
C ALA A 83 -11.10 28.96 3.41
N ASP A 84 -11.67 29.37 4.54
CA ASP A 84 -11.17 29.03 5.89
C ASP A 84 -11.22 27.52 6.14
N ASN A 85 -12.34 26.87 5.81
CA ASN A 85 -12.48 25.43 6.00
C ASN A 85 -11.52 24.63 5.11
N PHE A 86 -11.25 25.10 3.88
CA PHE A 86 -10.29 24.44 3.02
C PHE A 86 -8.85 24.65 3.49
N ARG A 87 -8.50 25.86 3.96
CA ARG A 87 -7.22 26.13 4.62
C ARG A 87 -7.03 25.25 5.85
N ASN A 88 -8.05 25.13 6.68
CA ASN A 88 -8.06 24.26 7.86
C ASN A 88 -7.87 22.79 7.50
N LEU A 89 -8.46 22.33 6.39
CA LEU A 89 -8.23 20.97 5.89
C LEU A 89 -6.77 20.76 5.45
N VAL A 90 -6.20 21.68 4.66
CA VAL A 90 -4.78 21.63 4.25
C VAL A 90 -3.87 21.66 5.49
N PHE A 91 -4.16 22.57 6.42
CA PHE A 91 -3.45 22.72 7.67
C PHE A 91 -3.52 21.46 8.52
N SER A 92 -4.66 20.75 8.56
CA SER A 92 -4.78 19.49 9.30
C SER A 92 -3.73 18.48 8.87
N VAL A 93 -3.38 18.42 7.58
CA VAL A 93 -2.33 17.54 7.06
C VAL A 93 -0.96 17.99 7.56
N THR A 94 -0.68 19.29 7.63
CA THR A 94 0.60 19.82 8.14
C THR A 94 0.85 19.48 9.62
N VAL A 95 -0.22 19.23 10.38
CA VAL A 95 -0.16 19.06 11.84
C VAL A 95 -0.35 17.62 12.28
N LEU A 96 -1.21 16.88 11.58
CA LEU A 96 -1.68 15.57 12.02
C LEU A 96 -1.15 14.41 11.19
N TYR A 97 -0.59 14.68 10.01
CA TYR A 97 -0.01 13.62 9.21
C TYR A 97 1.03 12.87 10.06
N PRO A 98 1.04 11.53 10.06
CA PRO A 98 2.00 10.76 10.83
C PRO A 98 3.38 10.76 10.19
N GLY A 99 4.39 10.48 11.01
CA GLY A 99 5.76 10.24 10.54
C GLY A 99 6.49 11.48 10.02
N GLU A 100 7.60 11.25 9.30
CA GLU A 100 8.47 12.32 8.80
C GLU A 100 7.82 13.13 7.67
N GLY A 101 6.79 12.57 7.02
CA GLY A 101 6.00 13.26 6.00
C GLY A 101 5.35 14.54 6.51
N ARG A 102 4.98 14.59 7.80
CA ARG A 102 4.42 15.79 8.45
C ARG A 102 5.38 16.96 8.41
N ASP A 103 6.62 16.72 8.80
CA ASP A 103 7.61 17.78 8.98
C ASP A 103 7.99 18.37 7.62
N LEU A 104 8.05 17.53 6.57
CA LEU A 104 8.21 17.99 5.19
C LEU A 104 7.04 18.88 4.73
N ILE A 105 5.80 18.42 4.89
CA ILE A 105 4.62 19.17 4.45
C ILE A 105 4.50 20.49 5.23
N ALA A 106 4.78 20.46 6.54
CA ALA A 106 4.82 21.66 7.37
C ALA A 106 5.87 22.66 6.88
N ALA A 107 7.08 22.20 6.55
CA ALA A 107 8.13 23.05 5.98
C ALA A 107 7.70 23.68 4.65
N ILE A 108 7.06 22.90 3.76
CA ILE A 108 6.56 23.40 2.47
C ILE A 108 5.46 24.45 2.67
N VAL A 109 4.48 24.20 3.55
CA VAL A 109 3.35 25.11 3.78
C VAL A 109 3.77 26.38 4.52
N GLN A 110 4.82 26.31 5.35
CA GLN A 110 5.37 27.48 6.05
C GLN A 110 6.30 28.34 5.18
N ASP A 111 6.72 27.87 4.00
CA ASP A 111 7.44 28.71 3.03
C ASP A 111 6.59 29.95 2.68
N ALA A 112 7.23 31.11 2.62
CA ALA A 112 6.53 32.39 2.45
C ALA A 112 5.74 32.45 1.15
N THR A 113 6.25 31.87 0.06
CA THR A 113 5.55 31.85 -1.24
C THR A 113 4.34 30.91 -1.17
N MET A 114 4.50 29.72 -0.60
CA MET A 114 3.39 28.77 -0.48
C MET A 114 2.28 29.32 0.44
N LYS A 115 2.67 29.94 1.54
CA LYS A 115 1.73 30.57 2.49
C LYS A 115 0.94 31.71 1.84
N GLU A 116 1.61 32.62 1.12
CA GLU A 116 0.96 33.71 0.37
C GLU A 116 -0.10 33.15 -0.60
N GLU A 117 0.22 32.08 -1.31
CA GLU A 117 -0.68 31.48 -2.30
C GLU A 117 -1.88 30.74 -1.67
N ILE A 118 -1.69 30.10 -0.51
CA ILE A 118 -2.78 29.48 0.27
C ILE A 118 -3.73 30.57 0.81
N GLU A 119 -3.18 31.69 1.30
CA GLU A 119 -3.95 32.80 1.86
C GLU A 119 -4.71 33.58 0.77
N ALA A 120 -4.12 33.73 -0.42
CA ALA A 120 -4.71 34.45 -1.55
C ALA A 120 -5.78 33.66 -2.33
N MET A 121 -6.02 32.40 -1.98
CA MET A 121 -6.99 31.53 -2.66
C MET A 121 -8.43 32.08 -2.58
N ALA A 122 -9.03 32.36 -3.74
CA ALA A 122 -10.38 32.95 -3.84
C ALA A 122 -11.38 32.12 -4.66
N THR A 123 -10.89 31.16 -5.44
CA THR A 123 -11.70 30.32 -6.33
C THR A 123 -11.39 28.83 -6.17
N ALA A 124 -12.29 27.96 -6.61
CA ALA A 124 -12.03 26.53 -6.70
C ALA A 124 -10.81 26.19 -7.58
N GLU A 125 -10.54 27.02 -8.61
CA GLU A 125 -9.36 26.84 -9.46
C GLU A 125 -8.06 27.20 -8.71
N ASP A 126 -8.07 28.24 -7.88
CA ASP A 126 -6.93 28.55 -7.03
C ASP A 126 -6.67 27.41 -6.04
N ALA A 127 -7.71 26.85 -5.43
CA ALA A 127 -7.61 25.69 -4.54
C ALA A 127 -6.96 24.49 -5.24
N GLN A 128 -7.40 24.17 -6.46
CA GLN A 128 -6.84 23.09 -7.27
C GLN A 128 -5.35 23.33 -7.58
N LEU A 129 -4.97 24.56 -7.94
CA LEU A 129 -3.58 24.92 -8.23
C LEU A 129 -2.69 24.87 -6.99
N VAL A 130 -3.21 25.28 -5.83
CA VAL A 130 -2.50 25.19 -4.54
C VAL A 130 -2.20 23.73 -4.18
N VAL A 131 -3.20 22.84 -4.25
CA VAL A 131 -2.99 21.41 -3.95
C VAL A 131 -2.06 20.76 -4.98
N TRP A 132 -2.20 21.12 -6.26
CA TRP A 132 -1.30 20.68 -7.32
C TRP A 132 0.16 21.09 -7.06
N LYS A 133 0.40 22.35 -6.70
CA LYS A 133 1.74 22.84 -6.38
C LYS A 133 2.29 22.13 -5.16
N LEU A 134 1.50 21.99 -4.09
CA LEU A 134 1.87 21.26 -2.88
C LEU A 134 2.31 19.81 -3.20
N HIS A 135 1.52 19.09 -4.01
CA HIS A 135 1.82 17.71 -4.41
C HIS A 135 3.12 17.61 -5.23
N ASN A 136 3.35 18.55 -6.15
CA ASN A 136 4.60 18.60 -6.90
C ASN A 136 5.81 18.98 -6.03
N CYS A 137 5.65 19.82 -5.00
CA CYS A 137 6.72 20.13 -4.03
C CYS A 137 7.12 18.88 -3.24
N VAL A 138 6.14 18.14 -2.72
CA VAL A 138 6.40 16.86 -2.02
C VAL A 138 7.08 15.87 -2.97
N THR A 139 6.59 15.76 -4.21
CA THR A 139 7.17 14.86 -5.22
C THR A 139 8.60 15.23 -5.58
N ALA A 140 8.88 16.52 -5.80
CA ALA A 140 10.21 17.02 -6.12
C ALA A 140 11.22 16.77 -4.98
N HIS A 141 10.77 16.91 -3.74
CA HIS A 141 11.60 16.67 -2.57
C HIS A 141 11.92 15.18 -2.37
N LEU A 142 10.91 14.32 -2.41
CA LEU A 142 11.06 12.88 -2.15
C LEU A 142 11.63 12.10 -3.33
N TRP A 143 11.28 12.49 -4.56
CA TRP A 143 11.58 11.75 -5.79
C TRP A 143 12.08 12.67 -6.89
N ARG A 144 13.31 13.18 -6.74
CA ARG A 144 13.94 14.10 -7.73
C ARG A 144 13.94 13.60 -9.18
N GLN A 145 13.92 12.27 -9.38
CA GLN A 145 13.91 11.65 -10.71
C GLN A 145 12.51 11.36 -11.27
N LYS A 146 11.44 11.53 -10.48
CA LYS A 146 10.08 11.35 -10.98
C LYS A 146 9.63 12.53 -11.82
N THR A 147 8.91 12.24 -12.89
CA THR A 147 8.22 13.25 -13.68
C THR A 147 7.14 13.92 -12.84
N LEU A 148 7.17 15.25 -12.79
CA LEU A 148 6.16 16.07 -12.14
C LEU A 148 4.86 16.10 -12.96
N PHE A 149 3.73 16.37 -12.30
CA PHE A 149 2.44 16.41 -12.96
C PHE A 149 2.10 17.83 -13.45
N PRO A 150 1.48 18.01 -14.64
CA PRO A 150 1.25 16.98 -15.65
C PRO A 150 2.53 16.68 -16.45
N PRO A 151 2.78 15.41 -16.82
CA PRO A 151 3.99 15.02 -17.55
C PRO A 151 4.22 15.77 -18.88
N LEU A 152 3.13 16.20 -19.53
CA LEU A 152 3.16 16.91 -20.81
C LEU A 152 3.88 18.28 -20.76
N LEU A 153 4.07 18.84 -19.55
CA LEU A 153 4.68 20.15 -19.35
C LEU A 153 6.19 20.09 -19.03
N ASP A 154 6.77 18.88 -18.92
CA ASP A 154 8.19 18.65 -18.61
C ASP A 154 8.73 19.55 -17.46
N LEU A 155 7.95 19.61 -16.38
CA LEU A 155 8.23 20.50 -15.26
C LEU A 155 9.47 20.04 -14.50
N GLN A 156 10.40 20.97 -14.24
CA GLN A 156 11.63 20.66 -13.51
C GLN A 156 11.40 20.67 -11.99
N ALA A 157 11.91 19.65 -11.30
CA ALA A 157 11.87 19.53 -9.84
C ALA A 157 12.43 20.77 -9.11
N ALA A 158 13.43 21.42 -9.71
CA ALA A 158 14.06 22.63 -9.19
C ALA A 158 13.08 23.79 -8.95
N TYR A 159 11.95 23.85 -9.68
CA TYR A 159 10.94 24.91 -9.51
C TYR A 159 10.03 24.69 -8.29
N PHE A 160 10.05 23.48 -7.71
CA PHE A 160 9.18 23.02 -6.63
C PHE A 160 9.96 22.61 -5.36
N ASP A 161 11.29 22.65 -5.37
CA ASP A 161 12.15 22.33 -4.21
C ASP A 161 12.19 23.54 -3.24
N LEU A 162 11.15 23.66 -2.40
CA LEU A 162 10.94 24.79 -1.48
C LEU A 162 11.72 24.69 -0.15
N VAL A 163 12.37 23.55 0.13
CA VAL A 163 13.06 23.28 1.40
C VAL A 163 14.57 23.15 1.21
N PRO A 164 15.43 23.82 2.01
CA PRO A 164 15.81 25.24 1.91
C PRO A 164 16.54 25.59 0.59
N SER A 165 16.31 26.82 0.15
CA SER A 165 16.48 27.35 -1.20
C SER A 165 17.94 27.51 -1.65
N ARG A 166 18.33 26.90 -2.78
CA ARG A 166 19.57 27.21 -3.51
C ARG A 166 19.48 28.47 -4.41
N GLY A 167 18.61 29.44 -4.07
CA GLY A 167 18.49 30.70 -4.84
C GLY A 167 17.89 30.56 -6.26
N LEU A 168 17.16 29.48 -6.57
CA LEU A 168 16.49 29.29 -7.87
C LEU A 168 15.12 30.01 -7.91
N LYS A 169 14.71 30.47 -9.10
CA LYS A 169 13.40 31.11 -9.34
C LYS A 169 12.28 30.11 -9.03
N GLN A 170 11.60 30.32 -7.92
CA GLN A 170 10.44 29.50 -7.49
C GLN A 170 9.26 29.66 -8.45
N PHE A 171 8.51 28.59 -8.65
CA PHE A 171 7.24 28.61 -9.40
C PHE A 171 6.18 29.41 -8.63
N ARG A 172 5.62 30.48 -9.22
CA ARG A 172 4.56 31.29 -8.58
C ARG A 172 3.25 31.20 -9.34
N LEU A 173 2.17 30.85 -8.64
CA LEU A 173 0.84 30.66 -9.24
C LEU A 173 0.30 31.96 -9.87
N LYS A 174 0.56 33.12 -9.25
CA LYS A 174 0.16 34.43 -9.77
C LYS A 174 0.86 34.85 -11.07
N HIS A 175 1.98 34.22 -11.42
CA HIS A 175 2.73 34.51 -12.66
C HIS A 175 2.46 33.49 -13.77
N LEU A 176 1.51 32.56 -13.58
CA LEU A 176 1.11 31.63 -14.62
C LEU A 176 0.46 32.38 -15.80
N SER A 177 0.92 32.11 -17.01
CA SER A 177 0.19 32.55 -18.21
C SER A 177 -1.20 31.91 -18.22
N GLY A 178 -2.18 32.59 -18.80
CA GLY A 178 -3.55 32.07 -18.89
C GLY A 178 -3.62 30.69 -19.57
N GLU A 179 -2.81 30.49 -20.62
CA GLU A 179 -2.72 29.21 -21.33
C GLU A 179 -2.14 28.09 -20.47
N LEU A 180 -1.03 28.36 -19.76
CA LEU A 180 -0.41 27.36 -18.88
C LEU A 180 -1.33 27.02 -17.70
N ARG A 181 -1.96 28.03 -17.10
CA ARG A 181 -2.95 27.86 -16.04
C ARG A 181 -4.09 26.95 -16.50
N GLN A 182 -4.67 27.21 -17.67
CA GLN A 182 -5.77 26.39 -18.21
C GLN A 182 -5.32 24.98 -18.56
N THR A 183 -4.08 24.80 -19.04
CA THR A 183 -3.52 23.49 -19.34
C THR A 183 -3.37 22.64 -18.09
N ILE A 184 -2.83 23.22 -17.01
CA ILE A 184 -2.71 22.56 -15.70
C ILE A 184 -4.10 22.20 -15.16
N LEU A 185 -5.03 23.16 -15.13
CA LEU A 185 -6.39 22.96 -14.64
C LEU A 185 -7.13 21.87 -15.41
N ARG A 186 -6.99 21.83 -16.75
CA ARG A 186 -7.59 20.77 -17.57
C ARG A 186 -7.03 19.40 -17.19
N ALA A 187 -5.71 19.28 -17.04
CA ALA A 187 -5.09 18.02 -16.63
C ALA A 187 -5.54 17.56 -15.22
N ILE A 188 -5.67 18.50 -14.27
CA ILE A 188 -6.22 18.22 -12.93
C ILE A 188 -7.67 17.75 -13.04
N LYS A 189 -8.53 18.50 -13.75
CA LYS A 189 -9.96 18.18 -13.90
C LYS A 189 -10.17 16.81 -14.54
N THR A 190 -9.38 16.42 -15.55
CA THR A 190 -9.47 15.07 -16.16
C THR A 190 -9.25 13.94 -15.14
N ARG A 191 -8.44 14.18 -14.09
CA ARG A 191 -8.13 13.18 -13.06
C ARG A 191 -9.15 13.17 -11.92
N TRP A 192 -9.74 14.32 -11.59
CA TRP A 192 -10.51 14.49 -10.35
C TRP A 192 -11.99 14.85 -10.56
N VAL A 193 -12.41 15.15 -11.80
CA VAL A 193 -13.78 15.52 -12.14
C VAL A 193 -14.33 14.57 -13.20
N ILE A 194 -15.52 14.02 -12.96
CA ILE A 194 -16.23 13.19 -13.94
C ILE A 194 -16.92 14.12 -14.95
N ALA A 195 -16.40 14.20 -16.18
CA ALA A 195 -17.09 14.88 -17.27
C ALA A 195 -18.26 14.02 -17.77
N GLY A 196 -19.48 14.56 -17.79
CA GLY A 196 -20.67 13.90 -18.37
C GLY A 196 -21.52 13.01 -17.45
N GLY A 197 -21.19 12.92 -16.14
CA GLY A 197 -21.92 12.08 -15.20
C GLY A 197 -21.51 10.59 -15.24
N LEU A 198 -21.96 9.81 -14.26
CA LEU A 198 -21.70 8.37 -14.08
C LEU A 198 -22.46 7.50 -15.10
N GLU A 199 -22.35 7.76 -16.40
CA GLU A 199 -22.73 6.75 -17.39
C GLU A 199 -21.60 5.72 -17.50
N VAL A 200 -21.72 4.69 -16.66
CA VAL A 200 -20.91 3.47 -16.73
C VAL A 200 -21.32 2.73 -18.00
N THR A 201 -20.79 3.15 -19.14
CA THR A 201 -20.68 2.24 -20.29
C THR A 201 -19.84 1.05 -19.82
N ARG A 202 -20.35 -0.17 -20.01
CA ARG A 202 -19.71 -1.44 -19.64
C ARG A 202 -18.40 -1.64 -20.43
N LYS A 203 -17.40 -0.81 -20.18
CA LYS A 203 -16.02 -1.04 -20.64
C LYS A 203 -15.26 -1.69 -19.50
N HIS A 204 -14.59 -2.79 -19.81
CA HIS A 204 -13.60 -3.39 -18.92
C HIS A 204 -12.42 -2.43 -18.80
N TRP A 205 -12.41 -1.63 -17.75
CA TRP A 205 -11.26 -0.79 -17.39
C TRP A 205 -10.16 -1.67 -16.82
N ASN A 206 -8.92 -1.47 -17.26
CA ASN A 206 -7.79 -2.14 -16.63
C ASN A 206 -7.51 -1.51 -15.25
N LYS A 207 -6.71 -2.20 -14.41
CA LYS A 207 -6.43 -1.76 -13.03
C LYS A 207 -5.85 -0.34 -12.95
N GLN A 208 -4.98 0.03 -13.89
CA GLN A 208 -4.36 1.35 -13.92
C GLN A 208 -5.34 2.44 -14.35
N GLU A 209 -6.30 2.13 -15.23
CA GLU A 209 -7.36 3.05 -15.61
C GLU A 209 -8.34 3.27 -14.45
N VAL A 210 -8.76 2.21 -13.74
CA VAL A 210 -9.60 2.31 -12.54
C VAL A 210 -8.93 3.15 -11.45
N GLU A 211 -7.61 2.99 -11.26
CA GLU A 211 -6.82 3.80 -10.31
C GLU A 211 -6.72 5.29 -10.69
N ASN A 212 -7.00 5.65 -11.95
CA ASN A 212 -6.95 7.02 -12.45
C ASN A 212 -8.34 7.64 -12.68
N LEU A 213 -9.42 6.92 -12.41
CA LEU A 213 -10.77 7.49 -12.45
C LEU A 213 -10.95 8.51 -11.31
N PRO A 214 -11.73 9.59 -11.54
CA PRO A 214 -12.19 10.45 -10.47
C PRO A 214 -12.85 9.63 -9.35
N PRO A 215 -12.58 9.96 -8.07
CA PRO A 215 -13.13 9.21 -6.95
C PRO A 215 -14.67 9.21 -6.94
N ASP A 216 -15.26 8.03 -6.87
CA ASP A 216 -16.69 7.90 -6.60
C ASP A 216 -17.02 8.15 -5.11
N ARG A 217 -18.31 8.09 -4.76
CA ARG A 217 -18.78 8.24 -3.36
C ARG A 217 -18.08 7.27 -2.39
N LYS A 218 -17.81 6.04 -2.81
CA LYS A 218 -17.23 4.99 -1.97
C LYS A 218 -15.73 5.22 -1.78
N MET A 219 -15.01 5.55 -2.85
CA MET A 219 -13.59 5.89 -2.82
C MET A 219 -13.33 7.12 -1.97
N LEU A 220 -14.12 8.18 -2.14
CA LEU A 220 -14.01 9.40 -1.35
C LEU A 220 -14.29 9.14 0.14
N GLY A 221 -15.35 8.38 0.45
CA GLY A 221 -15.65 7.97 1.82
C GLY A 221 -14.52 7.16 2.45
N HIS A 222 -13.97 6.19 1.72
CA HIS A 222 -12.82 5.40 2.15
C HIS A 222 -11.59 6.28 2.43
N ALA A 223 -11.32 7.27 1.59
CA ALA A 223 -10.19 8.17 1.74
C ALA A 223 -10.28 9.01 3.02
N TYR A 224 -11.45 9.60 3.27
CA TYR A 224 -11.70 10.38 4.48
C TYR A 224 -11.68 9.53 5.74
N TRP A 225 -12.29 8.35 5.74
CA TRP A 225 -12.24 7.44 6.91
C TRP A 225 -10.82 6.94 7.17
N THR A 226 -10.08 6.60 6.11
CA THR A 226 -8.67 6.22 6.24
C THR A 226 -7.86 7.35 6.85
N TYR A 227 -8.01 8.57 6.34
CA TYR A 227 -7.33 9.74 6.89
C TYR A 227 -7.69 9.97 8.37
N MET A 228 -8.98 10.05 8.72
CA MET A 228 -9.44 10.33 10.09
C MET A 228 -9.03 9.27 11.12
N HIS A 229 -9.21 7.98 10.79
CA HIS A 229 -8.79 6.91 11.70
C HIS A 229 -7.28 6.84 11.84
N THR A 230 -6.54 7.07 10.75
CA THR A 230 -5.07 7.07 10.81
C THR A 230 -4.57 8.22 11.67
N VAL A 231 -5.03 9.45 11.45
CA VAL A 231 -4.57 10.58 12.26
C VAL A 231 -4.97 10.43 13.73
N SER A 232 -6.13 9.84 14.04
CA SER A 232 -6.53 9.63 15.44
C SER A 232 -5.63 8.62 16.18
N VAL A 233 -5.21 7.54 15.51
CA VAL A 233 -4.32 6.53 16.13
C VAL A 233 -2.86 6.97 16.21
N TYR A 234 -2.42 7.91 15.38
CA TYR A 234 -1.05 8.43 15.40
C TYR A 234 -0.88 9.76 16.17
N LEU A 235 -1.96 10.30 16.74
CA LEU A 235 -1.84 11.38 17.72
C LEU A 235 -0.97 10.94 18.91
N PRO A 236 -0.16 11.84 19.50
CA PRO A 236 0.53 11.53 20.75
C PRO A 236 -0.50 11.36 21.88
N GLU A 237 -0.14 10.64 22.94
CA GLU A 237 -1.06 10.35 24.06
C GLU A 237 -1.72 11.62 24.62
N ARG A 238 -0.95 12.71 24.67
CA ARG A 238 -1.42 14.06 24.99
C ARG A 238 -1.15 15.00 23.82
N PRO A 239 -2.12 15.20 22.91
CA PRO A 239 -2.01 16.15 21.80
C PRO A 239 -1.81 17.58 22.27
N THR A 240 -1.02 18.35 21.52
CA THR A 240 -0.89 19.79 21.72
C THR A 240 -2.20 20.51 21.37
N PRO A 241 -2.45 21.73 21.90
CA PRO A 241 -3.63 22.52 21.51
C PRO A 241 -3.75 22.73 19.99
N HIS A 242 -2.62 22.87 19.31
CA HIS A 242 -2.54 23.00 17.86
C HIS A 242 -3.01 21.73 17.13
N GLN A 243 -2.61 20.55 17.61
CA GLN A 243 -3.09 19.27 17.09
C GLN A 243 -4.58 19.07 17.36
N LEU A 244 -5.08 19.43 18.54
CA LEU A 244 -6.51 19.35 18.85
C LEU A 244 -7.34 20.27 17.95
N ALA A 245 -6.86 21.50 17.71
CA ALA A 245 -7.51 22.43 16.80
C ALA A 245 -7.55 21.89 15.36
N ALA A 246 -6.42 21.38 14.85
CA ALA A 246 -6.35 20.73 13.54
C ALA A 246 -7.26 19.50 13.44
N PHE A 247 -7.39 18.71 14.51
CA PHE A 247 -8.24 17.52 14.55
C PHE A 247 -9.72 17.89 14.47
N ARG A 248 -10.14 18.90 15.23
CA ARG A 248 -11.52 19.43 15.21
C ARG A 248 -11.88 20.03 13.84
N ALA A 249 -10.95 20.78 13.26
CA ALA A 249 -11.07 21.40 11.94
C ALA A 249 -11.40 20.41 10.80
N ILE A 250 -11.02 19.13 10.92
CA ILE A 250 -11.39 18.10 9.93
C ILE A 250 -12.92 17.97 9.85
N PHE A 251 -13.61 17.99 10.98
CA PHE A 251 -15.07 17.80 11.02
C PHE A 251 -15.81 19.04 10.53
N ASP A 252 -15.31 20.24 10.82
CA ASP A 252 -15.81 21.50 10.24
C ASP A 252 -15.67 21.48 8.71
N ALA A 253 -14.51 21.04 8.19
CA ALA A 253 -14.29 20.90 6.77
C ALA A 253 -15.25 19.89 6.13
N ILE A 254 -15.54 18.77 6.79
CA ILE A 254 -16.54 17.81 6.29
C ILE A 254 -17.95 18.44 6.27
N TYR A 255 -18.33 19.17 7.32
CA TYR A 255 -19.63 19.84 7.38
C TYR A 255 -19.78 20.88 6.26
N HIS A 256 -18.78 21.72 6.01
CA HIS A 256 -18.90 22.82 5.05
C HIS A 256 -18.60 22.42 3.60
N ILE A 257 -17.49 21.73 3.36
CA ILE A 257 -16.88 21.62 2.02
C ILE A 257 -16.70 20.19 1.52
N PHE A 258 -17.30 19.19 2.17
CA PHE A 258 -17.19 17.80 1.68
C PHE A 258 -17.76 17.63 0.26
N PRO A 259 -17.01 17.00 -0.69
CA PRO A 259 -17.37 16.99 -2.11
C PRO A 259 -18.72 16.37 -2.46
N CYS A 260 -19.13 15.34 -1.73
CA CYS A 260 -20.37 14.60 -1.98
C CYS A 260 -21.54 15.30 -1.25
N PRO A 261 -22.49 15.96 -1.96
CA PRO A 261 -23.55 16.71 -1.30
C PRO A 261 -24.46 15.84 -0.44
N VAL A 262 -24.75 14.61 -0.88
CA VAL A 262 -25.53 13.63 -0.10
C VAL A 262 -24.82 13.29 1.20
N CYS A 263 -23.51 13.02 1.14
CA CYS A 263 -22.70 12.64 2.28
C CYS A 263 -22.53 13.80 3.26
N ARG A 264 -22.30 15.02 2.74
CA ARG A 264 -22.28 16.26 3.52
C ARG A 264 -23.61 16.49 4.22
N GLY A 265 -24.71 16.22 3.52
CA GLY A 265 -26.06 16.25 4.09
C GLY A 265 -26.24 15.32 5.30
N HIS A 266 -25.52 14.19 5.39
CA HIS A 266 -25.55 13.35 6.60
C HIS A 266 -24.95 14.10 7.79
N PHE A 267 -23.77 14.72 7.59
CA PHE A 267 -23.12 15.50 8.64
C PHE A 267 -23.98 16.70 9.06
N HIS A 268 -24.72 17.32 8.14
CA HIS A 268 -25.65 18.39 8.49
C HIS A 268 -26.74 17.98 9.48
N LEU A 269 -27.14 16.70 9.49
CA LEU A 269 -28.18 16.19 10.39
C LEU A 269 -27.71 16.05 11.84
N PHE A 270 -26.47 15.62 12.05
CA PHE A 270 -25.97 15.27 13.39
C PHE A 270 -24.86 16.18 13.90
N TYR A 271 -24.17 16.95 13.06
CA TYR A 271 -22.94 17.65 13.48
C TYR A 271 -23.20 18.64 14.61
N HIS A 272 -24.35 19.32 14.60
CA HIS A 272 -24.76 20.25 15.65
C HIS A 272 -25.41 19.58 16.87
N ASP A 273 -25.40 18.25 16.96
CA ASP A 273 -25.90 17.55 18.14
C ASP A 273 -25.11 17.98 19.40
N PRO A 274 -25.78 18.43 20.47
CA PRO A 274 -25.11 18.97 21.66
C PRO A 274 -24.20 17.96 22.38
N ILE A 275 -24.50 16.66 22.31
CA ILE A 275 -23.67 15.63 22.94
C ILE A 275 -22.42 15.43 22.11
N LEU A 276 -22.53 15.31 20.78
CA LEU A 276 -21.38 15.18 19.90
C LEU A 276 -20.44 16.38 20.00
N GLN A 277 -20.99 17.61 20.02
CA GLN A 277 -20.17 18.81 20.16
C GLN A 277 -19.46 18.87 21.52
N ARG A 278 -20.13 18.47 22.61
CA ARG A 278 -19.51 18.39 23.93
C ARG A 278 -18.42 17.33 23.99
N GLU A 279 -18.62 16.18 23.36
CA GLU A 279 -17.61 15.11 23.31
C GLU A 279 -16.42 15.50 22.44
N LEU A 280 -16.64 16.15 21.28
CA LEU A 280 -15.57 16.69 20.43
C LEU A 280 -14.74 17.74 21.15
N ALA A 281 -15.39 18.63 21.91
CA ALA A 281 -14.74 19.62 22.74
C ALA A 281 -13.94 18.99 23.89
N ALA A 282 -14.41 17.85 24.42
CA ALA A 282 -13.75 17.10 25.48
C ALA A 282 -12.58 16.22 25.01
N VAL A 283 -12.35 16.06 23.69
CA VAL A 283 -11.19 15.33 23.18
C VAL A 283 -9.91 16.06 23.58
N ASP A 284 -9.10 15.43 24.43
CA ASP A 284 -7.83 15.93 24.96
C ASP A 284 -6.70 14.88 24.94
N THR A 285 -7.00 13.66 24.52
CA THR A 285 -6.08 12.50 24.47
C THR A 285 -6.19 11.76 23.15
N LYS A 286 -5.15 10.98 22.79
CA LYS A 286 -5.17 10.03 21.67
C LYS A 286 -6.40 9.11 21.73
N HIS A 287 -6.62 8.49 22.88
CA HIS A 287 -7.76 7.59 23.09
C HIS A 287 -9.10 8.31 22.94
N GLY A 288 -9.24 9.54 23.43
CA GLY A 288 -10.42 10.36 23.20
C GLY A 288 -10.69 10.59 21.70
N ALA A 289 -9.64 10.90 20.93
CA ALA A 289 -9.75 11.09 19.48
C ALA A 289 -10.15 9.79 18.75
N ILE A 290 -9.55 8.65 19.10
CA ILE A 290 -9.90 7.33 18.58
C ILE A 290 -11.39 7.03 18.82
N MET A 291 -11.82 7.20 20.06
CA MET A 291 -13.21 6.94 20.47
C MET A 291 -14.20 7.86 19.75
N PHE A 292 -13.85 9.13 19.56
CA PHE A 292 -14.70 10.08 18.85
C PHE A 292 -14.88 9.70 17.37
N VAL A 293 -13.78 9.43 16.65
CA VAL A 293 -13.86 9.01 15.23
C VAL A 293 -14.62 7.69 15.08
N TRP A 294 -14.41 6.74 16.00
CA TRP A 294 -15.16 5.48 16.06
C TRP A 294 -16.66 5.71 16.23
N LYS A 295 -17.07 6.51 17.22
CA LYS A 295 -18.48 6.82 17.47
C LYS A 295 -19.11 7.48 16.24
N LEU A 296 -18.42 8.47 15.66
CA LEU A 296 -18.87 9.17 14.46
C LEU A 296 -19.05 8.23 13.25
N HIS A 297 -18.12 7.30 13.04
CA HIS A 297 -18.21 6.30 11.97
C HIS A 297 -19.44 5.40 12.14
N ASN A 298 -19.73 4.99 13.38
CA ASN A 298 -20.91 4.17 13.68
C ASN A 298 -22.23 4.96 13.58
N ILE A 299 -22.25 6.27 13.87
CA ILE A 299 -23.40 7.15 13.60
C ILE A 299 -23.68 7.21 12.11
N VAL A 300 -22.66 7.50 11.28
CA VAL A 300 -22.80 7.53 9.82
C VAL A 300 -23.25 6.18 9.27
N THR A 301 -22.80 5.08 9.88
CA THR A 301 -23.23 3.72 9.53
C THR A 301 -24.71 3.46 9.89
N THR A 302 -25.19 4.05 10.99
CA THR A 302 -26.54 3.85 11.51
C THR A 302 -27.57 4.71 10.80
N ASP A 303 -27.29 6.00 10.57
CA ASP A 303 -28.28 6.98 10.08
C ASP A 303 -27.94 7.60 8.72
N GLY A 304 -27.02 6.99 7.95
CA GLY A 304 -26.70 7.50 6.62
C GLY A 304 -27.90 7.53 5.66
N ILE A 305 -28.07 8.61 4.89
CA ILE A 305 -29.07 8.72 3.81
C ILE A 305 -28.89 7.55 2.83
N ARG A 306 -30.01 6.90 2.51
CA ARG A 306 -30.12 5.65 1.76
C ARG A 306 -29.49 4.44 2.46
N ARG A 307 -29.72 4.29 3.77
CA ARG A 307 -29.36 3.07 4.53
C ARG A 307 -29.86 1.77 3.88
N GLY A 308 -31.01 1.81 3.20
CA GLY A 308 -31.53 0.68 2.42
C GLY A 308 -30.58 0.14 1.35
N ASP A 309 -29.65 0.98 0.86
CA ASP A 309 -28.60 0.59 -0.09
C ASP A 309 -27.43 -0.14 0.58
N TRP A 310 -27.39 -0.18 1.93
CA TRP A 310 -26.32 -0.75 2.74
C TRP A 310 -26.83 -1.71 3.83
N PRO A 311 -27.71 -2.68 3.52
CA PRO A 311 -28.42 -3.48 4.52
C PRO A 311 -27.49 -4.42 5.33
N HIS A 312 -26.27 -4.65 4.84
CA HIS A 312 -25.30 -5.57 5.44
C HIS A 312 -24.26 -4.89 6.34
N ARG A 313 -24.24 -3.55 6.45
CA ARG A 313 -23.28 -2.86 7.32
C ARG A 313 -23.70 -2.99 8.77
N LYS A 314 -22.79 -3.49 9.61
CA LYS A 314 -22.96 -3.64 11.06
C LYS A 314 -22.12 -2.60 11.78
N ILE A 315 -22.51 -2.30 13.02
CA ILE A 315 -21.68 -1.55 13.95
C ILE A 315 -20.38 -2.31 14.18
N PHE A 316 -19.29 -1.56 14.32
CA PHE A 316 -17.99 -2.08 14.69
C PHE A 316 -17.60 -1.65 16.11
N PRO A 317 -16.79 -2.44 16.85
CA PRO A 317 -16.31 -3.78 16.50
C PRO A 317 -17.43 -4.85 16.51
N GLN A 318 -17.21 -5.95 15.78
CA GLN A 318 -18.16 -7.08 15.72
C GLN A 318 -17.81 -8.22 16.69
N GLU A 319 -16.95 -7.93 17.67
CA GLU A 319 -16.52 -8.91 18.65
C GLU A 319 -17.71 -9.48 19.42
N LYS A 320 -17.75 -10.81 19.61
CA LYS A 320 -18.93 -11.51 20.14
C LYS A 320 -19.37 -11.02 21.53
N HIS A 321 -18.44 -10.44 22.29
CA HIS A 321 -18.68 -9.89 23.63
C HIS A 321 -19.07 -8.40 23.61
N LEU A 322 -18.70 -7.64 22.57
CA LEU A 322 -19.06 -6.25 22.36
C LEU A 322 -20.36 -6.15 21.55
N LYS A 323 -21.49 -6.32 22.22
CA LYS A 323 -22.83 -6.29 21.59
C LYS A 323 -23.39 -4.88 21.55
N PHE A 324 -22.92 -4.07 20.61
CA PHE A 324 -23.52 -2.77 20.33
C PHE A 324 -24.83 -2.88 19.52
N ASN A 325 -25.82 -2.06 19.87
CA ASN A 325 -27.10 -1.91 19.20
C ASN A 325 -27.11 -0.63 18.35
N LEU A 326 -27.80 -0.66 17.20
CA LEU A 326 -27.97 0.45 16.28
C LEU A 326 -28.52 1.70 16.97
N SER A 327 -29.51 1.55 17.85
CA SER A 327 -30.13 2.68 18.54
C SER A 327 -29.14 3.52 19.37
N GLN A 328 -28.01 2.93 19.81
CA GLN A 328 -26.97 3.63 20.56
C GLN A 328 -26.28 4.75 19.78
N PHE A 329 -26.34 4.69 18.44
CA PHE A 329 -25.68 5.63 17.55
C PHE A 329 -26.66 6.47 16.74
N SER A 330 -27.96 6.47 17.11
CA SER A 330 -28.98 7.20 16.36
C SER A 330 -28.97 8.71 16.64
N VAL A 331 -28.90 9.55 15.59
CA VAL A 331 -28.85 11.02 15.65
C VAL A 331 -29.62 11.66 14.47
N PRO A 332 -30.39 12.75 14.67
CA PRO A 332 -30.72 13.41 15.94
C PRO A 332 -31.79 12.64 16.72
N SER A 333 -31.52 12.29 17.98
CA SER A 333 -32.59 11.77 18.84
C SER A 333 -33.37 12.95 19.44
N PRO A 334 -34.73 12.96 19.38
CA PRO A 334 -35.57 13.88 20.13
C PRO A 334 -35.32 13.85 21.65
N HIS A 335 -34.68 12.78 22.13
CA HIS A 335 -34.24 12.56 23.49
C HIS A 335 -32.75 12.17 23.51
N SER A 336 -31.88 12.91 22.83
CA SER A 336 -30.44 12.60 22.75
C SER A 336 -29.80 12.35 24.12
N ALA A 337 -30.29 13.02 25.17
CA ALA A 337 -29.86 12.79 26.55
C ALA A 337 -30.15 11.37 27.09
N GLN A 338 -31.12 10.65 26.56
CA GLN A 338 -31.65 9.37 27.07
C GLN A 338 -31.31 8.17 26.19
N ASP A 339 -30.99 8.38 24.90
CA ASP A 339 -30.90 7.27 23.93
C ASP A 339 -29.53 7.12 23.25
N GLN A 340 -28.70 8.16 23.27
CA GLN A 340 -27.39 8.13 22.60
C GLN A 340 -26.28 7.65 23.55
N LEU A 341 -25.40 6.77 23.06
CA LEU A 341 -24.22 6.30 23.77
C LEU A 341 -23.25 7.46 24.04
N ARG A 342 -22.83 7.62 25.29
CA ARG A 342 -21.82 8.61 25.70
C ARG A 342 -20.48 7.95 25.94
N ILE A 343 -19.44 8.42 25.29
CA ILE A 343 -18.06 7.91 25.48
C ILE A 343 -17.33 8.61 26.63
N THR A 344 -17.82 9.78 27.06
CA THR A 344 -17.26 10.55 28.18
C THR A 344 -17.91 10.21 29.54
N SER A 345 -18.96 9.40 29.54
CA SER A 345 -19.68 9.00 30.76
C SER A 345 -19.49 7.51 31.03
N PRO A 346 -18.86 7.12 32.15
CA PRO A 346 -18.66 5.71 32.47
C PRO A 346 -19.99 5.02 32.80
N CYS A 347 -20.10 3.75 32.42
CA CYS A 347 -21.21 2.92 32.88
C CYS A 347 -21.09 2.51 34.35
N LYS A 348 -22.25 2.46 35.03
CA LYS A 348 -22.35 1.89 36.39
C LYS A 348 -22.14 0.36 36.42
N GLY A 349 -22.29 -0.31 35.28
CA GLY A 349 -22.11 -1.76 35.13
C GLY A 349 -20.80 -2.14 34.44
N LYS A 350 -20.50 -3.45 34.41
CA LYS A 350 -19.32 -4.01 33.73
C LYS A 350 -19.39 -3.95 32.21
N HIS A 351 -20.57 -3.64 31.65
CA HIS A 351 -20.83 -3.64 30.21
C HIS A 351 -21.49 -2.33 29.80
N SER A 352 -21.28 -1.98 28.53
CA SER A 352 -21.89 -0.83 27.88
C SER A 352 -23.40 -0.94 27.86
N SER A 353 -24.07 0.20 27.95
CA SER A 353 -25.53 0.30 27.89
C SER A 353 -25.95 1.23 26.75
N ALA A 354 -27.25 1.42 26.55
CA ALA A 354 -27.77 2.33 25.54
C ALA A 354 -27.12 3.74 25.61
N THR A 355 -26.76 4.21 26.81
CA THR A 355 -26.37 5.60 27.08
C THR A 355 -24.93 5.79 27.55
N CYS A 356 -24.19 4.73 27.84
CA CYS A 356 -22.84 4.83 28.39
C CYS A 356 -21.92 3.72 27.87
N LEU A 357 -20.62 3.97 27.91
CA LEU A 357 -19.57 3.01 27.59
C LEU A 357 -18.86 2.55 28.87
N SER A 358 -18.65 1.25 29.03
CA SER A 358 -17.83 0.73 30.14
C SER A 358 -16.35 0.99 29.87
N SER A 359 -15.52 1.13 30.91
CA SER A 359 -14.07 1.31 30.70
C SER A 359 -13.44 0.13 29.97
N ARG A 360 -13.85 -1.10 30.31
CA ARG A 360 -13.37 -2.31 29.66
C ARG A 360 -13.70 -2.32 28.17
N ASP A 361 -14.97 -2.09 27.84
CA ASP A 361 -15.44 -2.09 26.45
C ASP A 361 -14.78 -0.95 25.67
N GLY A 362 -14.53 0.20 26.31
CA GLY A 362 -13.78 1.30 25.73
C GLY A 362 -12.33 0.92 25.39
N TYR A 363 -11.62 0.23 26.30
CA TYR A 363 -10.28 -0.29 26.00
C TYR A 363 -10.30 -1.31 24.86
N GLU A 364 -11.28 -2.21 24.82
CA GLU A 364 -11.40 -3.21 23.75
C GLU A 364 -11.70 -2.54 22.39
N VAL A 365 -12.53 -1.48 22.36
CA VAL A 365 -12.76 -0.65 21.16
C VAL A 365 -11.47 0.05 20.71
N ILE A 366 -10.76 0.69 21.63
CA ILE A 366 -9.48 1.36 21.34
C ILE A 366 -8.49 0.36 20.74
N ALA A 367 -8.35 -0.81 21.35
CA ALA A 367 -7.46 -1.86 20.88
C ALA A 367 -7.84 -2.36 19.46
N ASP A 368 -9.13 -2.57 19.19
CA ASP A 368 -9.60 -2.96 17.84
C ASP A 368 -9.29 -1.87 16.79
N VAL A 369 -9.54 -0.60 17.12
CA VAL A 369 -9.24 0.50 16.19
C VAL A 369 -7.72 0.62 15.97
N GLN A 370 -6.91 0.55 17.02
CA GLN A 370 -5.45 0.58 16.88
C GLN A 370 -4.95 -0.60 16.03
N ALA A 371 -5.42 -1.83 16.28
CA ALA A 371 -5.02 -2.99 15.50
C ALA A 371 -5.35 -2.88 13.99
N ARG A 372 -6.40 -2.11 13.64
CA ARG A 372 -6.82 -1.89 12.24
C ARG A 372 -6.07 -0.77 11.54
N TRP A 373 -5.55 0.21 12.28
CA TRP A 373 -5.08 1.49 11.71
C TRP A 373 -3.65 1.87 12.09
N GLN A 374 -3.08 1.24 13.13
CA GLN A 374 -1.74 1.50 13.63
C GLN A 374 -0.77 0.43 13.13
N ILE A 375 0.42 0.87 12.73
CA ILE A 375 1.59 0.02 12.48
C ILE A 375 2.56 0.29 13.63
N GLU A 376 3.04 -0.77 14.26
CA GLU A 376 4.03 -0.67 15.33
C GLU A 376 5.30 0.01 14.81
N GLY A 377 5.71 1.07 15.51
CA GLY A 377 6.86 1.88 15.14
C GLY A 377 6.61 2.96 14.10
N GLY A 378 5.36 3.11 13.64
CA GLY A 378 4.98 4.17 12.71
C GLY A 378 4.64 3.70 11.30
N ILE A 379 3.96 4.56 10.57
CA ILE A 379 3.48 4.25 9.22
C ILE A 379 4.58 4.17 8.15
N ASP A 380 5.74 4.76 8.46
CA ASP A 380 6.91 4.87 7.59
C ASP A 380 7.91 3.71 7.77
N GLN A 381 7.55 2.71 8.57
CA GLN A 381 8.37 1.53 8.82
C GLN A 381 8.61 0.75 7.51
N PRO A 382 9.80 0.15 7.32
CA PRO A 382 9.97 -0.86 6.29
C PRO A 382 9.07 -2.04 6.63
N LEU A 383 7.99 -2.23 5.86
CA LEU A 383 6.99 -3.29 6.07
C LEU A 383 7.47 -4.63 5.51
N GLU A 384 8.72 -4.92 5.78
CA GLU A 384 9.46 -6.09 5.34
C GLU A 384 10.26 -6.61 6.53
N ASP A 385 10.09 -7.89 6.81
CA ASP A 385 10.94 -8.63 7.74
C ASP A 385 11.71 -9.68 6.94
N SER A 386 12.80 -9.23 6.32
CA SER A 386 13.67 -10.07 5.51
C SER A 386 14.75 -10.73 6.36
N ALA A 387 14.92 -12.03 6.17
CA ALA A 387 16.06 -12.80 6.64
C ALA A 387 16.77 -13.42 5.43
N PRO A 388 18.06 -13.80 5.57
CA PRO A 388 18.72 -14.55 4.52
C PRO A 388 18.00 -15.87 4.24
N ALA A 389 18.05 -16.31 2.98
CA ALA A 389 17.39 -17.54 2.58
C ALA A 389 17.95 -18.76 3.33
N SER A 390 17.07 -19.52 3.97
CA SER A 390 17.43 -20.74 4.69
C SER A 390 17.77 -21.90 3.74
N CYS A 391 17.18 -21.89 2.55
CA CYS A 391 17.26 -22.98 1.58
C CYS A 391 17.80 -22.52 0.23
N PRO A 392 18.44 -23.44 -0.53
CA PRO A 392 18.78 -23.18 -1.93
C PRO A 392 17.54 -22.82 -2.76
N PRO A 393 17.69 -21.98 -3.80
CA PRO A 393 16.59 -21.64 -4.68
C PRO A 393 16.03 -22.91 -5.35
N PRO A 394 14.69 -23.06 -5.45
CA PRO A 394 14.09 -24.22 -6.09
C PRO A 394 14.32 -24.21 -7.61
N THR A 395 14.21 -25.39 -8.22
CA THR A 395 14.13 -25.48 -9.68
C THR A 395 12.85 -24.80 -10.19
N PRO A 396 12.81 -24.28 -11.42
CA PRO A 396 11.65 -23.53 -11.93
C PRO A 396 10.31 -24.27 -11.87
N SER A 397 10.35 -25.60 -11.93
CA SER A 397 9.19 -26.50 -11.91
C SER A 397 8.78 -26.98 -10.52
N LEU A 398 9.62 -26.77 -9.50
CA LEU A 398 9.30 -27.16 -8.12
C LEU A 398 8.37 -26.12 -7.50
N LYS A 399 7.35 -26.59 -6.78
CA LYS A 399 6.44 -25.70 -6.04
C LYS A 399 7.15 -25.08 -4.84
N ILE A 400 6.70 -23.90 -4.44
CA ILE A 400 7.11 -23.26 -3.19
C ILE A 400 5.96 -23.32 -2.20
N LEU A 401 6.24 -23.78 -0.99
CA LEU A 401 5.32 -23.74 0.14
C LEU A 401 5.83 -22.68 1.12
N ARG A 402 5.18 -21.52 1.15
CA ARG A 402 5.52 -20.45 2.08
C ARG A 402 4.73 -20.62 3.37
N LEU A 403 5.43 -20.60 4.50
CA LEU A 403 4.86 -20.70 5.83
C LEU A 403 5.45 -19.61 6.73
N ASP A 404 4.66 -18.58 7.02
CA ASP A 404 5.02 -17.55 7.99
C ASP A 404 4.41 -17.91 9.36
N MET A 405 5.21 -17.91 10.41
CA MET A 405 4.80 -18.12 11.80
C MET A 405 5.08 -16.87 12.63
N TYR A 406 4.09 -16.42 13.38
CA TYR A 406 4.15 -15.21 14.19
C TYR A 406 4.13 -15.61 15.67
N VAL A 407 5.16 -15.20 16.42
CA VAL A 407 5.41 -15.62 17.82
C VAL A 407 5.79 -14.45 18.72
N MET A 408 5.85 -14.71 20.02
CA MET A 408 6.49 -13.84 21.01
C MET A 408 7.49 -14.70 21.78
N GLY A 409 8.62 -14.15 22.20
CA GLY A 409 9.72 -14.93 22.79
C GLY A 409 9.31 -15.71 24.06
N LYS A 410 8.37 -15.22 24.88
CA LYS A 410 7.95 -15.89 26.12
C LYS A 410 6.55 -16.51 26.08
N CYS A 411 5.98 -16.67 24.89
CA CYS A 411 4.65 -17.21 24.68
C CYS A 411 4.59 -18.75 24.90
N PRO A 412 3.90 -19.28 25.92
CA PRO A 412 3.89 -20.72 26.20
C PRO A 412 3.23 -21.56 25.08
N TRP A 413 2.28 -21.00 24.34
CA TRP A 413 1.64 -21.67 23.20
C TRP A 413 2.54 -21.68 21.96
N CYS A 414 3.41 -20.69 21.83
CA CYS A 414 4.41 -20.59 20.79
C CYS A 414 5.48 -21.65 21.01
N ALA A 415 5.96 -21.80 22.25
CA ALA A 415 6.86 -22.87 22.66
C ALA A 415 6.30 -24.27 22.35
N LYS A 416 5.03 -24.54 22.68
CA LYS A 416 4.36 -25.81 22.31
C LYS A 416 4.29 -26.05 20.79
N SER A 417 4.23 -24.98 20.01
CA SER A 417 4.22 -25.08 18.56
C SER A 417 5.62 -25.33 18.02
N MET A 418 6.64 -24.67 18.57
CA MET A 418 8.04 -24.93 18.25
C MET A 418 8.47 -26.35 18.58
N GLU A 419 8.09 -26.86 19.75
CA GLU A 419 8.35 -28.25 20.15
C GLU A 419 7.87 -29.26 19.10
N LYS A 420 6.69 -29.03 18.51
CA LYS A 420 6.07 -29.93 17.53
C LYS A 420 6.59 -29.76 16.10
N LEU A 421 6.98 -28.55 15.74
CA LEU A 421 7.26 -28.18 14.35
C LEU A 421 8.75 -28.18 14.01
N ALA A 422 9.60 -27.68 14.91
CA ALA A 422 10.98 -27.30 14.58
C ALA A 422 11.79 -28.43 13.91
N ASP A 423 11.67 -29.67 14.39
CA ASP A 423 12.43 -30.80 13.84
C ASP A 423 11.92 -31.25 12.46
N ASN A 424 10.67 -30.93 12.13
CA ASN A 424 10.02 -31.33 10.88
C ASN A 424 10.12 -30.24 9.79
N ILE A 425 10.57 -29.04 10.14
CA ILE A 425 10.82 -27.97 9.17
C ILE A 425 12.17 -28.22 8.50
N THR A 426 12.11 -28.69 7.26
CA THR A 426 13.28 -28.89 6.40
C THR A 426 13.06 -28.22 5.06
N CYS A 427 14.11 -28.10 4.25
CA CYS A 427 14.02 -27.42 2.96
C CYS A 427 13.14 -28.16 1.94
N ASP A 428 13.05 -29.48 2.03
CA ASP A 428 12.30 -30.31 1.11
C ASP A 428 11.05 -30.84 1.84
N PHE A 429 9.88 -30.39 1.39
CA PHE A 429 8.61 -30.81 1.96
C PHE A 429 7.90 -31.76 1.02
N GLN A 430 7.51 -32.93 1.54
CA GLN A 430 6.80 -33.95 0.79
C GLN A 430 5.51 -34.35 1.53
N CYS A 431 4.45 -34.58 0.77
CA CYS A 431 3.19 -35.09 1.33
C CYS A 431 2.39 -35.87 0.27
N SER A 432 1.36 -36.60 0.70
CA SER A 432 0.41 -37.27 -0.20
C SER A 432 -0.96 -36.63 -0.09
N TYR A 433 -1.48 -36.12 -1.21
CA TYR A 433 -2.83 -35.54 -1.29
C TYR A 433 -3.65 -36.28 -2.35
N ARG A 434 -4.76 -36.89 -1.94
CA ARG A 434 -5.66 -37.68 -2.81
C ARG A 434 -4.91 -38.72 -3.67
N GLY A 435 -3.96 -39.43 -3.06
CA GLY A 435 -3.16 -40.47 -3.72
C GLY A 435 -2.05 -39.97 -4.64
N LYS A 436 -1.79 -38.65 -4.68
CA LYS A 436 -0.68 -38.05 -5.43
C LYS A 436 0.41 -37.58 -4.46
N ALA A 437 1.63 -38.03 -4.68
CA ALA A 437 2.80 -37.47 -4.02
C ALA A 437 3.04 -36.03 -4.53
N LEU A 438 3.24 -35.12 -3.60
CA LEU A 438 3.52 -33.71 -3.85
C LEU A 438 4.84 -33.34 -3.19
N GLU A 439 5.61 -32.50 -3.87
CA GLU A 439 6.89 -32.00 -3.40
C GLU A 439 6.94 -30.49 -3.50
N ALA A 440 7.62 -29.87 -2.54
CA ALA A 440 7.82 -28.43 -2.50
C ALA A 440 9.15 -28.05 -1.85
N ARG A 441 9.65 -26.87 -2.23
CA ARG A 441 10.62 -26.13 -1.45
C ARG A 441 9.89 -25.37 -0.34
N MET A 442 10.24 -25.64 0.91
CA MET A 442 9.74 -24.87 2.05
C MET A 442 10.42 -23.49 2.08
N ASP A 443 9.62 -22.44 2.27
CA ASP A 443 10.05 -21.09 2.68
C ASP A 443 9.40 -20.79 4.04
N PHE A 444 10.05 -21.23 5.12
CA PHE A 444 9.58 -21.02 6.49
C PHE A 444 10.18 -19.75 7.08
N ARG A 445 9.33 -18.90 7.67
CA ARG A 445 9.74 -17.63 8.28
C ARG A 445 9.12 -17.50 9.66
N ILE A 446 9.91 -16.99 10.62
CA ILE A 446 9.41 -16.62 11.95
C ILE A 446 9.47 -15.11 12.09
N HIS A 447 8.37 -14.54 12.59
CA HIS A 447 8.19 -13.12 12.89
C HIS A 447 7.83 -12.92 14.36
N MET A 448 8.34 -11.87 14.97
CA MET A 448 8.04 -11.48 16.34
C MET A 448 6.85 -10.52 16.39
N VAL A 449 6.04 -10.66 17.44
CA VAL A 449 4.87 -9.83 17.74
C VAL A 449 5.13 -9.08 19.03
N GLY A 450 4.91 -7.77 19.02
CA GLY A 450 5.02 -6.93 20.20
C GLY A 450 4.69 -5.48 19.86
N LEU A 451 5.07 -4.55 20.74
CA LEU A 451 4.75 -3.14 20.59
C LEU A 451 6.00 -2.32 20.30
N ASN A 452 5.88 -1.31 19.43
CA ASN A 452 6.89 -0.30 19.20
C ASN A 452 6.24 1.09 19.23
N ASN A 453 6.41 1.77 20.35
CA ASN A 453 5.88 3.12 20.55
C ASN A 453 6.82 4.21 20.01
N GLY A 454 7.97 3.83 19.46
CA GLY A 454 8.97 4.73 18.90
C GLY A 454 8.86 4.88 17.38
N THR A 455 9.97 5.25 16.75
CA THR A 455 10.09 5.31 15.29
C THR A 455 11.01 4.20 14.78
N TYR A 456 11.15 4.03 13.46
CA TYR A 456 12.14 3.09 12.92
C TYR A 456 13.58 3.51 13.25
N ARG A 457 13.85 4.83 13.26
CA ARG A 457 15.18 5.36 13.57
C ARG A 457 15.51 5.30 15.06
N HIS A 458 14.48 5.45 15.89
CA HIS A 458 14.56 5.41 17.35
C HIS A 458 13.47 4.47 17.87
N PRO A 459 13.66 3.15 17.80
CA PRO A 459 12.70 2.19 18.31
C PRO A 459 12.46 2.40 19.81
N TRP A 460 11.22 2.20 20.25
CA TRP A 460 10.89 2.09 21.66
C TRP A 460 10.05 0.83 21.84
N LEU A 461 10.77 -0.29 21.94
CA LEU A 461 10.18 -1.63 21.91
C LEU A 461 9.68 -2.04 23.29
N LYS A 462 8.50 -2.67 23.30
CA LYS A 462 7.90 -3.27 24.47
C LYS A 462 7.35 -4.64 24.10
N ALA A 463 8.11 -5.67 24.46
CA ALA A 463 7.66 -7.05 24.41
C ALA A 463 6.54 -7.28 25.45
N ILE A 464 5.61 -8.18 25.14
CA ILE A 464 4.36 -8.37 25.89
C ILE A 464 4.62 -8.94 27.30
N HIS A 465 5.61 -9.80 27.45
CA HIS A 465 6.02 -10.44 28.70
C HIS A 465 7.22 -9.76 29.37
N GLY A 466 7.52 -8.52 28.97
CA GLY A 466 8.49 -7.65 29.63
C GLY A 466 9.92 -7.72 29.08
N PRO A 467 10.87 -6.99 29.70
CA PRO A 467 12.18 -6.72 29.09
C PRO A 467 13.02 -7.96 28.78
N SER A 468 12.91 -9.02 29.59
CA SER A 468 13.62 -10.28 29.36
C SER A 468 13.18 -11.00 28.08
N GLU A 469 11.92 -10.88 27.68
CA GLU A 469 11.43 -11.39 26.39
C GLU A 469 12.11 -10.64 25.24
N LEU A 470 12.17 -9.31 25.31
CA LEU A 470 12.79 -8.49 24.27
C LEU A 470 14.27 -8.85 24.05
N VAL A 471 15.01 -9.16 25.11
CA VAL A 471 16.40 -9.63 24.98
C VAL A 471 16.46 -11.00 24.30
N GLY A 472 15.53 -11.91 24.64
CA GLY A 472 15.38 -13.20 23.97
C GLY A 472 15.09 -13.06 22.48
N GLU A 473 14.10 -12.24 22.12
CA GLU A 473 13.71 -12.00 20.74
C GLU A 473 14.85 -11.39 19.90
N ARG A 474 15.68 -10.53 20.49
CA ARG A 474 16.91 -10.03 19.84
C ARG A 474 17.87 -11.17 19.51
N LEU A 475 18.10 -12.08 20.44
CA LEU A 475 18.99 -13.24 20.24
C LEU A 475 18.42 -14.21 19.20
N GLU A 476 17.12 -14.48 19.27
CA GLU A 476 16.38 -15.31 18.33
C GLU A 476 16.43 -14.75 16.90
N LEU A 477 16.12 -13.46 16.71
CA LEU A 477 16.22 -12.85 15.38
C LEU A 477 17.66 -12.78 14.87
N CYS A 478 18.66 -12.65 15.76
CA CYS A 478 20.07 -12.77 15.39
C CYS A 478 20.47 -14.20 15.01
N ALA A 479 19.91 -15.23 15.65
CA ALA A 479 20.10 -16.61 15.24
C ALA A 479 19.53 -16.83 13.83
N ARG A 480 18.33 -16.31 13.55
CA ARG A 480 17.73 -16.33 12.20
C ARG A 480 18.60 -15.58 11.16
N GLN A 481 19.22 -14.48 11.55
CA GLN A 481 20.07 -13.67 10.67
C GLN A 481 21.41 -14.37 10.34
N HIS A 482 22.06 -14.97 11.32
CA HIS A 482 23.43 -15.51 11.16
C HIS A 482 23.49 -17.01 10.90
N TYR A 483 22.48 -17.77 11.32
CA TYR A 483 22.38 -19.22 11.16
C TYR A 483 21.10 -19.65 10.40
N PRO A 484 20.81 -19.07 9.22
CA PRO A 484 19.59 -19.35 8.46
C PRO A 484 19.63 -20.73 7.80
N LYS A 485 20.83 -21.21 7.42
CA LYS A 485 21.02 -22.36 6.54
C LYS A 485 20.35 -23.61 7.10
N ASN A 486 19.53 -24.26 6.27
CA ASN A 486 18.73 -25.44 6.62
C ASN A 486 17.91 -25.24 7.90
N TYR A 487 17.46 -24.01 8.17
CA TYR A 487 16.69 -23.66 9.36
C TYR A 487 17.39 -23.96 10.69
N GLN A 488 18.73 -23.92 10.73
CA GLN A 488 19.51 -24.21 11.95
C GLN A 488 19.06 -23.36 13.16
N TYR A 489 18.70 -22.09 12.95
CA TYR A 489 18.14 -21.20 13.98
C TYR A 489 16.94 -21.79 14.75
N LEU A 490 16.17 -22.71 14.17
CA LEU A 490 15.05 -23.35 14.87
C LEU A 490 15.47 -24.25 16.03
N ARG A 491 16.69 -24.80 16.00
CA ARG A 491 17.24 -25.53 17.14
C ARG A 491 17.43 -24.61 18.34
N PHE A 492 17.92 -23.39 18.09
CA PHE A 492 18.08 -22.36 19.12
C PHE A 492 16.73 -21.92 19.68
N PHE A 493 15.75 -21.59 18.82
CA PHE A 493 14.40 -21.21 19.26
C PHE A 493 13.75 -22.32 20.09
N LYS A 494 13.75 -23.56 19.58
CA LYS A 494 13.18 -24.73 20.29
C LYS A 494 13.84 -24.92 21.66
N CYS A 495 15.16 -24.74 21.77
CA CYS A 495 15.86 -24.83 23.04
C CYS A 495 15.47 -23.70 24.00
N MET A 496 15.45 -22.44 23.53
CA MET A 496 15.04 -21.29 24.34
C MET A 496 13.61 -21.46 24.88
N ASP A 497 12.72 -22.02 24.04
CA ASP A 497 11.31 -22.29 24.34
C ASP A 497 11.09 -23.44 25.35
N LYS A 498 12.11 -24.26 25.69
CA LYS A 498 11.99 -25.32 26.72
C LYS A 498 11.57 -24.75 28.07
N ASP A 499 12.04 -23.55 28.41
CA ASP A 499 11.61 -22.80 29.60
C ASP A 499 11.51 -21.30 29.29
N VAL A 500 10.37 -20.90 28.72
CA VAL A 500 10.07 -19.51 28.39
C VAL A 500 10.24 -18.53 29.56
N LYS A 501 10.16 -18.99 30.82
CA LYS A 501 10.36 -18.12 31.99
C LYS A 501 11.83 -17.72 32.12
N LYS A 502 12.74 -18.62 31.76
CA LYS A 502 14.19 -18.43 31.87
C LYS A 502 14.79 -17.64 30.72
N ILE A 503 14.09 -17.43 29.61
CA ILE A 503 14.58 -16.54 28.54
C ILE A 503 14.96 -15.16 29.13
N PRO A 504 16.14 -14.60 28.84
CA PRO A 504 17.15 -15.05 27.88
C PRO A 504 18.28 -15.92 28.46
N MET A 505 18.22 -16.31 29.74
CA MET A 505 19.30 -17.01 30.47
C MET A 505 19.67 -18.37 29.87
N MET A 506 18.77 -18.97 29.07
CA MET A 506 18.99 -20.22 28.34
C MET A 506 19.96 -20.07 27.15
N ALA A 507 20.27 -18.83 26.73
CA ALA A 507 21.01 -18.59 25.50
C ALA A 507 22.38 -19.28 25.38
N PRO A 508 23.23 -19.37 26.43
CA PRO A 508 24.52 -20.04 26.32
C PRO A 508 24.39 -21.54 26.01
N GLU A 509 23.58 -22.26 26.78
CA GLU A 509 23.36 -23.70 26.58
C GLU A 509 22.63 -23.97 25.25
N CYS A 510 21.70 -23.10 24.86
CA CYS A 510 21.00 -23.24 23.58
C CYS A 510 21.87 -22.91 22.37
N ALA A 511 22.81 -21.99 22.48
CA ALA A 511 23.78 -21.73 21.43
C ALA A 511 24.70 -22.94 21.23
N GLU A 512 25.15 -23.56 22.32
CA GLU A 512 25.93 -24.80 22.28
C GLU A 512 25.14 -25.96 21.65
N GLU A 513 23.91 -26.21 22.12
CA GLU A 513 23.01 -27.26 21.58
C GLU A 513 22.71 -27.06 20.09
N ALA A 514 22.60 -25.80 19.66
CA ALA A 514 22.29 -25.45 18.27
C ALA A 514 23.53 -25.32 17.37
N GLU A 515 24.74 -25.56 17.88
CA GLU A 515 26.01 -25.38 17.17
C GLU A 515 26.21 -23.93 16.65
N MET A 516 25.96 -22.94 17.51
CA MET A 516 26.06 -21.51 17.21
C MET A 516 27.08 -20.82 18.12
N ASP A 517 27.79 -19.83 17.59
CA ASP A 517 28.65 -18.94 18.39
C ASP A 517 27.81 -17.91 19.15
N LEU A 518 27.78 -18.05 20.48
CA LEU A 518 27.09 -17.12 21.38
C LEU A 518 27.58 -15.68 21.23
N ASN A 519 28.87 -15.45 20.99
CA ASN A 519 29.42 -14.10 20.85
C ASN A 519 28.88 -13.40 19.60
N VAL A 520 28.66 -14.15 18.52
CA VAL A 520 28.00 -13.64 17.30
C VAL A 520 26.56 -13.23 17.62
N LEU A 521 25.82 -14.07 18.34
CA LEU A 521 24.43 -13.78 18.71
C LEU A 521 24.34 -12.54 19.62
N VAL A 522 25.17 -12.46 20.66
CA VAL A 522 25.19 -11.32 21.61
C VAL A 522 25.67 -10.05 20.92
N GLY A 523 26.70 -10.13 20.06
CA GLY A 523 27.19 -9.01 19.27
C GLY A 523 26.11 -8.44 18.36
N CYS A 524 25.45 -9.30 17.58
CA CYS A 524 24.30 -8.92 16.74
C CYS A 524 23.17 -8.32 17.58
N ALA A 525 22.81 -8.98 18.70
CA ALA A 525 21.72 -8.52 19.55
C ALA A 525 21.95 -7.09 20.01
N ASN A 526 23.19 -6.76 20.42
CA ASN A 526 23.60 -5.44 20.89
C ASN A 526 23.69 -4.36 19.80
N MET A 527 24.03 -4.72 18.56
CA MET A 527 24.22 -3.75 17.48
C MET A 527 22.97 -3.57 16.60
N GLU A 528 22.37 -4.67 16.16
CA GLU A 528 21.32 -4.69 15.13
C GLU A 528 20.01 -5.29 15.64
N GLY A 529 20.04 -6.08 16.72
CA GLY A 529 18.90 -6.82 17.23
C GLY A 529 17.67 -5.96 17.50
N GLU A 530 17.84 -4.73 18.00
CA GLU A 530 16.71 -3.83 18.23
C GLU A 530 16.01 -3.44 16.92
N ARG A 531 16.76 -3.19 15.84
CA ARG A 531 16.18 -2.92 14.52
C ARG A 531 15.52 -4.15 13.92
N LEU A 532 16.10 -5.34 14.10
CA LEU A 532 15.50 -6.59 13.64
C LEU A 532 14.14 -6.82 14.31
N VAL A 533 14.05 -6.63 15.63
CA VAL A 533 12.78 -6.75 16.36
C VAL A 533 11.79 -5.66 15.94
N ALA A 534 12.24 -4.41 15.77
CA ALA A 534 11.39 -3.32 15.32
C ALA A 534 10.74 -3.61 13.95
N SER A 535 11.54 -4.07 12.96
CA SER A 535 11.02 -4.47 11.65
C SER A 535 10.05 -5.64 11.75
N SER A 536 10.35 -6.62 12.60
CA SER A 536 9.50 -7.80 12.78
C SER A 536 8.15 -7.45 13.42
N TYR A 537 8.14 -6.60 14.46
CA TYR A 537 6.90 -6.07 15.06
C TYR A 537 6.08 -5.26 14.07
N ALA A 538 6.72 -4.38 13.30
CA ALA A 538 6.05 -3.58 12.28
C ALA A 538 5.41 -4.46 11.20
N PHE A 539 6.13 -5.48 10.73
CA PHE A 539 5.63 -6.44 9.75
C PHE A 539 4.43 -7.24 10.30
N SER A 540 4.54 -7.78 11.52
CA SER A 540 3.45 -8.51 12.19
C SER A 540 2.20 -7.66 12.38
N SER A 541 2.37 -6.41 12.81
CA SER A 541 1.29 -5.43 12.97
C SER A 541 0.64 -5.10 11.64
N TYR A 542 1.43 -4.84 10.59
CA TYR A 542 0.93 -4.62 9.24
C TYR A 542 0.16 -5.83 8.69
N MET A 543 0.57 -7.04 9.05
CA MET A 543 -0.13 -8.28 8.70
C MET A 543 -1.41 -8.49 9.54
N GLY A 544 -1.73 -7.59 10.46
CA GLY A 544 -2.93 -7.66 11.31
C GLY A 544 -2.86 -8.75 12.38
N ILE A 545 -1.65 -9.14 12.79
CA ILE A 545 -1.44 -10.23 13.75
C ILE A 545 -1.45 -9.68 15.17
N GLY A 546 -2.55 -9.93 15.89
CA GLY A 546 -2.71 -9.55 17.30
C GLY A 546 -2.64 -10.71 18.30
N MET A 547 -2.44 -11.95 17.83
CA MET A 547 -2.41 -13.16 18.67
C MET A 547 -1.31 -14.10 18.20
N THR A 548 -0.71 -14.85 19.13
CA THR A 548 0.33 -15.84 18.82
C THR A 548 0.10 -17.18 19.55
N PRO A 549 0.60 -18.30 18.99
CA PRO A 549 1.18 -18.41 17.66
C PRO A 549 0.11 -18.22 16.59
N THR A 550 0.47 -17.59 15.48
CA THR A 550 -0.38 -17.49 14.29
C THR A 550 0.40 -17.94 13.06
N PHE A 551 -0.26 -18.62 12.13
CA PHE A 551 0.35 -19.13 10.92
C PHE A 551 -0.32 -18.54 9.68
N VAL A 552 0.47 -18.24 8.65
CA VAL A 552 -0.01 -17.83 7.33
C VAL A 552 0.66 -18.73 6.30
N ILE A 553 -0.15 -19.48 5.54
CA ILE A 553 0.33 -20.40 4.51
C ILE A 553 0.06 -19.78 3.14
N ASN A 554 1.08 -19.66 2.29
CA ASN A 554 1.00 -19.08 0.94
C ASN A 554 0.29 -17.72 0.90
N GLY A 555 0.45 -16.92 1.96
CA GLY A 555 -0.21 -15.63 2.06
C GLY A 555 -1.74 -15.68 2.23
N GLY A 556 -2.27 -16.83 2.65
CA GLY A 556 -3.68 -17.02 2.96
C GLY A 556 -4.15 -16.30 4.24
N LYS A 557 -5.32 -16.70 4.75
CA LYS A 557 -5.85 -16.14 5.99
C LYS A 557 -5.04 -16.61 7.21
N PRO A 558 -4.89 -15.78 8.26
CA PRO A 558 -4.20 -16.18 9.47
C PRO A 558 -4.93 -17.33 10.19
N ILE A 559 -4.17 -18.34 10.62
CA ILE A 559 -4.61 -19.47 11.42
C ILE A 559 -4.09 -19.27 12.83
N VAL A 560 -4.98 -18.96 13.77
CA VAL A 560 -4.62 -18.72 15.17
C VAL A 560 -4.46 -20.04 15.91
N GLY A 561 -3.32 -20.21 16.59
CA GLY A 561 -2.94 -21.45 17.25
C GLY A 561 -2.45 -22.52 16.27
N LEU A 562 -1.87 -23.60 16.80
CA LEU A 562 -1.47 -24.77 16.02
C LEU A 562 -2.64 -25.78 15.95
N PRO A 563 -3.29 -25.94 14.79
CA PRO A 563 -4.39 -26.91 14.66
C PRO A 563 -3.85 -28.36 14.71
N SER A 564 -4.70 -29.30 15.13
CA SER A 564 -4.32 -30.72 15.21
C SER A 564 -4.04 -31.36 13.84
N ASN A 565 -4.69 -30.86 12.78
CA ASN A 565 -4.54 -31.31 11.40
C ASN A 565 -3.60 -30.41 10.56
N PHE A 566 -2.65 -29.72 11.19
CA PHE A 566 -1.79 -28.74 10.51
C PHE A 566 -1.01 -29.32 9.32
N SER A 567 -0.49 -30.54 9.42
CA SER A 567 0.21 -31.21 8.32
C SER A 567 -0.71 -31.48 7.12
N GLU A 568 -1.99 -31.81 7.36
CA GLU A 568 -2.99 -31.99 6.31
C GLU A 568 -3.31 -30.65 5.63
N GLU A 569 -3.41 -29.57 6.41
CA GLU A 569 -3.61 -28.22 5.88
C GLU A 569 -2.44 -27.78 5.01
N LEU A 570 -1.19 -27.99 5.43
CA LEU A 570 0.00 -27.71 4.61
C LEU A 570 -0.04 -28.49 3.30
N CYS A 571 -0.42 -29.77 3.34
CA CYS A 571 -0.53 -30.60 2.14
C CYS A 571 -1.66 -30.14 1.20
N PHE A 572 -2.80 -29.74 1.77
CA PHE A 572 -3.91 -29.16 1.03
C PHE A 572 -3.52 -27.85 0.34
N GLN A 573 -2.84 -26.95 1.04
CA GLN A 573 -2.33 -25.69 0.47
C GLN A 573 -1.25 -25.93 -0.59
N LEU A 574 -0.41 -26.95 -0.41
CA LEU A 574 0.52 -27.39 -1.45
C LEU A 574 -0.19 -27.83 -2.73
N ALA A 575 -1.26 -28.61 -2.58
CA ALA A 575 -2.05 -29.11 -3.70
C ALA A 575 -2.80 -27.99 -4.44
N THR A 576 -3.30 -26.99 -3.72
CA THR A 576 -4.32 -26.05 -4.22
C THR A 576 -3.83 -24.63 -4.49
N THR A 577 -2.97 -24.07 -3.64
CA THR A 577 -2.60 -22.64 -3.69
C THR A 577 -1.14 -22.40 -4.06
N SER A 578 -0.27 -23.38 -3.85
CA SER A 578 1.16 -23.25 -4.15
C SER A 578 1.43 -23.23 -5.65
N VAL A 579 2.31 -22.33 -6.07
CA VAL A 579 2.76 -22.16 -7.46
C VAL A 579 4.22 -22.53 -7.62
N THR A 580 4.62 -22.89 -8.83
CA THR A 580 6.03 -23.00 -9.21
C THR A 580 6.60 -21.63 -9.53
N LEU A 581 7.93 -21.50 -9.54
CA LEU A 581 8.59 -20.27 -9.98
C LEU A 581 8.23 -19.88 -11.41
N GLN A 582 8.07 -20.88 -12.29
CA GLN A 582 7.62 -20.66 -13.65
C GLN A 582 6.20 -20.08 -13.69
N GLN A 583 5.26 -20.66 -12.94
CA GLN A 583 3.88 -20.19 -12.88
C GLN A 583 3.76 -18.79 -12.27
N ALA A 584 4.58 -18.47 -11.26
CA ALA A 584 4.63 -17.13 -10.68
C ALA A 584 5.08 -16.08 -11.72
N ARG A 585 6.14 -16.39 -12.49
CA ARG A 585 6.64 -15.52 -13.57
C ARG A 585 5.62 -15.35 -14.69
N GLU A 586 4.96 -16.44 -15.10
CA GLU A 586 3.90 -16.40 -16.12
C GLU A 586 2.73 -15.52 -15.68
N LYS A 587 2.28 -15.61 -14.41
CA LYS A 587 1.25 -14.73 -13.85
C LYS A 587 1.66 -13.27 -13.79
N ASP A 588 2.92 -12.97 -13.42
CA ASP A 588 3.40 -11.59 -13.40
C ASP A 588 3.45 -11.01 -14.83
N ILE A 589 3.85 -11.80 -15.82
CA ILE A 589 3.81 -11.43 -17.26
C ILE A 589 2.36 -11.27 -17.75
N GLU A 590 1.45 -12.18 -17.39
CA GLU A 590 0.03 -12.11 -17.74
C GLU A 590 -0.66 -10.92 -17.07
N SER A 591 -0.22 -10.51 -15.88
CA SER A 591 -0.69 -9.29 -15.22
C SER A 591 -0.22 -8.01 -15.93
N LEU A 592 0.92 -8.08 -16.63
CA LEU A 592 1.45 -7.01 -17.47
C LEU A 592 0.81 -7.02 -18.87
N TYR A 593 0.37 -8.18 -19.34
CA TYR A 593 -0.25 -8.39 -20.66
C TYR A 593 -1.37 -9.46 -20.59
N PRO A 594 -2.60 -9.09 -20.20
CA PRO A 594 -3.69 -10.05 -20.11
C PRO A 594 -4.02 -10.64 -21.49
N PRO A 595 -4.40 -11.93 -21.59
CA PRO A 595 -4.78 -12.52 -22.86
C PRO A 595 -5.99 -11.80 -23.43
N GLN A 596 -5.89 -11.35 -24.69
CA GLN A 596 -7.07 -10.91 -25.42
C GLN A 596 -8.01 -12.11 -25.58
N ASP A 597 -9.23 -11.95 -25.07
CA ASP A 597 -10.27 -12.97 -25.15
C ASP A 597 -10.60 -13.22 -26.62
N ARG A 598 -10.19 -14.39 -27.13
CA ARG A 598 -10.63 -14.90 -28.42
C ARG A 598 -11.97 -15.58 -28.20
N THR A 599 -13.03 -14.78 -28.11
CA THR A 599 -14.39 -15.29 -28.29
C THR A 599 -14.67 -15.42 -29.78
N ASP A 600 -15.16 -16.60 -30.16
CA ASP A 600 -15.62 -16.95 -31.50
C ASP A 600 -16.55 -15.89 -32.10
N GLU A 601 -16.03 -15.10 -33.05
CA GLU A 601 -16.82 -14.45 -34.09
C GLU A 601 -16.41 -15.06 -35.44
N ILE A 602 -17.24 -15.98 -35.92
CA ILE A 602 -17.31 -16.32 -37.34
C ILE A 602 -17.87 -15.08 -38.05
N VAL A 603 -17.00 -14.13 -38.40
CA VAL A 603 -17.28 -13.07 -39.39
C VAL A 603 -16.00 -12.79 -40.22
N GLN A 604 -15.97 -13.40 -41.40
CA GLN A 604 -15.20 -13.03 -42.61
C GLN A 604 -13.70 -12.67 -42.47
N GLU A 605 -12.86 -13.69 -42.66
CA GLU A 605 -11.42 -13.65 -42.96
C GLU A 605 -11.04 -13.00 -44.33
N THR A 606 -11.87 -12.13 -44.91
CA THR A 606 -11.61 -11.57 -46.26
C THR A 606 -11.00 -10.16 -46.28
N SER A 607 -10.89 -9.46 -45.15
CA SER A 607 -10.45 -8.05 -45.10
C SER A 607 -8.98 -7.82 -44.70
N VAL A 608 -8.34 -8.75 -43.98
CA VAL A 608 -6.94 -8.58 -43.54
C VAL A 608 -5.95 -8.95 -44.66
N TRP A 609 -6.26 -9.97 -45.47
CA TRP A 609 -5.44 -10.34 -46.62
C TRP A 609 -5.51 -9.32 -47.77
N THR A 610 -6.63 -8.62 -47.94
CA THR A 610 -6.73 -7.49 -48.87
C THR A 610 -5.93 -6.28 -48.39
N PHE A 611 -5.89 -6.01 -47.07
CA PHE A 611 -5.05 -4.93 -46.52
C PHE A 611 -3.56 -5.23 -46.60
N VAL A 612 -3.13 -6.47 -46.33
CA VAL A 612 -1.72 -6.88 -46.46
C VAL A 612 -1.29 -6.90 -47.92
N ALA A 613 -2.16 -7.31 -48.85
CA ALA A 613 -1.88 -7.22 -50.28
C ALA A 613 -1.79 -5.76 -50.76
N PHE A 614 -2.66 -4.86 -50.29
CA PHE A 614 -2.59 -3.43 -50.62
C PHE A 614 -1.32 -2.76 -50.05
N PHE A 615 -0.90 -3.11 -48.83
CA PHE A 615 0.33 -2.58 -48.23
C PHE A 615 1.60 -3.12 -48.90
N ALA A 616 1.63 -4.40 -49.28
CA ALA A 616 2.75 -4.97 -50.02
C ALA A 616 2.89 -4.35 -51.42
N VAL A 617 1.77 -4.04 -52.09
CA VAL A 617 1.77 -3.33 -53.38
C VAL A 617 2.24 -1.88 -53.20
N PHE A 618 1.86 -1.18 -52.13
CA PHE A 618 2.31 0.20 -51.87
C PHE A 618 3.81 0.30 -51.53
N ILE A 619 4.33 -0.63 -50.73
CA ILE A 619 5.76 -0.67 -50.34
C ILE A 619 6.65 -1.04 -51.54
N CYS A 620 6.14 -1.82 -52.51
CA CYS A 620 6.90 -2.18 -53.71
C CYS A 620 6.79 -1.14 -54.85
N ILE A 621 5.68 -0.40 -54.98
CA ILE A 621 5.49 0.56 -56.09
C ILE A 621 6.05 1.96 -55.77
N ALA A 622 6.02 2.41 -54.51
CA ALA A 622 6.53 3.74 -54.15
C ALA A 622 8.05 3.93 -54.44
N PRO A 623 8.94 2.93 -54.21
CA PRO A 623 10.34 3.02 -54.61
C PRO A 623 10.51 3.04 -56.13
N LEU A 624 9.67 2.29 -56.87
CA LEU A 624 9.75 2.19 -58.32
C LEU A 624 9.32 3.49 -59.02
N ALA A 625 8.29 4.18 -58.51
CA ALA A 625 7.87 5.49 -58.98
C ALA A 625 8.95 6.56 -58.74
N CYS A 626 9.65 6.50 -57.60
CA CYS A 626 10.77 7.38 -57.29
C CYS A 626 11.99 7.13 -58.20
N ILE A 627 12.26 5.86 -58.53
CA ILE A 627 13.31 5.48 -59.48
C ILE A 627 12.96 5.93 -60.90
N ILE A 628 11.72 5.73 -61.35
CA ILE A 628 11.25 6.19 -62.67
C ILE A 628 11.30 7.73 -62.78
N ALA A 629 10.92 8.45 -61.73
CA ALA A 629 11.04 9.92 -61.68
C ALA A 629 12.51 10.38 -61.75
N ARG A 630 13.42 9.70 -61.04
CA ARG A 630 14.87 9.98 -61.12
C ARG A 630 15.46 9.66 -62.50
N LEU A 631 15.01 8.58 -63.15
CA LEU A 631 15.45 8.21 -64.50
C LEU A 631 14.91 9.19 -65.56
N ARG A 632 13.65 9.63 -65.45
CA ARG A 632 13.08 10.68 -66.33
C ARG A 632 13.82 12.01 -66.17
N ARG A 633 14.14 12.41 -64.94
CA ARG A 633 14.92 13.63 -64.68
C ARG A 633 16.35 13.55 -65.21
N ARG A 634 16.99 12.38 -65.12
CA ARG A 634 18.31 12.14 -65.73
C ARG A 634 18.28 12.14 -67.26
N ARG A 635 17.21 11.63 -67.88
CA ARG A 635 17.01 11.68 -69.34
C ARG A 635 16.82 13.12 -69.82
N ALA A 636 15.97 13.90 -69.14
CA ALA A 636 15.76 15.31 -69.46
C ALA A 636 17.07 16.12 -69.36
N LEU A 637 17.85 15.93 -68.29
CA LEU A 637 19.17 16.57 -68.14
C LEU A 637 20.21 16.11 -69.19
N ALA A 638 20.11 14.87 -69.67
CA ALA A 638 20.98 14.37 -70.73
C ALA A 638 20.60 14.92 -72.11
N GLU A 639 19.31 15.14 -72.37
CA GLU A 639 18.81 15.79 -73.59
C GLU A 639 19.15 17.29 -73.60
N GLU A 640 19.02 17.97 -72.46
CA GLU A 640 19.44 19.36 -72.27
C GLU A 640 20.95 19.53 -72.49
N ARG A 641 21.78 18.62 -71.96
CA ARG A 641 23.23 18.60 -72.24
C ARG A 641 23.56 18.31 -73.70
N ARG A 642 22.76 17.50 -74.40
CA ARG A 642 22.97 17.23 -75.85
C ARG A 642 22.54 18.41 -76.72
N ALA A 643 21.52 19.17 -76.31
CA ALA A 643 21.11 20.40 -76.98
C ALA A 643 22.19 21.51 -76.83
N LEU A 644 22.78 21.64 -75.64
CA LEU A 644 23.89 22.57 -75.36
C LEU A 644 25.22 22.21 -76.04
N LEU A 645 25.39 20.97 -76.51
CA LEU A 645 26.57 20.52 -77.26
C LEU A 645 26.35 20.53 -78.79
N ARG A 646 25.16 20.92 -79.26
CA ARG A 646 24.82 21.09 -80.69
C ARG A 646 24.55 22.56 -81.08
N SER A 647 24.48 23.46 -80.11
CA SER A 647 24.81 24.89 -80.27
C SER A 647 26.31 25.07 -80.20
#